data_AF-A0A7G5EHL7-F1
#
_entry.id   AF-A0A7G5EHL7-F1
#
_cell.length_a   1.000
_cell.length_b   1.000
_cell.length_c   1.000
_cell.angle_alpha   90.00
_cell.angle_beta   90.00
_cell.angle_gamma   90.00
#
_symmetry.space_group_name_H-M   'P 1'
#
loop_
_entity.id
_entity.type
_entity.pdbx_description
1 polymer ?
#
loop_
_entity_poly.entity_id
_entity_poly.type
_entity_poly.pdbx_seq_one_letter_code
_entity_poly.pdbx_strand_id
1 'polypeptide(L)'
;MRFHSVRRLWEKALTALAQIPVLGQRPRPRGVRHLAACLLLGLVCFAVYNANMRSIGAGDNYPARYLPLSLWKNASLSLDPVADLVAQGHRLPSKPGEIGEAGWVVRGTDGRLVSLYPIVTPLLVAPLYLPAALYLSHWDWAPAHVDSVARIMEKLVAALVASASVMLMYLLLLRQCSERMALGLALAYAFGTSTWVISSQALWMHGVAQLLVTCALWIATSERCTPRRAWAYGLVCGLIACNRQPDTWLALGFAAYALVWARGHYRLFLAGALPPALLTLAYNLWWVGSYMGGYYVFVLNHSTDASWLGLPEGVAALLFSPVYGLLVFSPFLLLLPLRGSAIWRQSRWRLLAMVLVVAVVLQILFYAAAHWIQGISWGSRFLTDMLPILVWLLPPALLGLSAWGRGAFTLAVLAAVVAEAIGAFGYTGQAHAAYIERQGATTVAERFAAQKRAAWQLENSPLLSRPKWLHDLGWLLHGGVERVSLSNDDQVVVEGWALAGGRTPYDLHLLVDGQPWPAATAQFAPRRGQGAGQAPASGWALTFPRGNLAVGEHAFSALVRASADTQPRLLPATTLRVAATPQASASLQGAHGSIDTAQVTAGDAVEVAGWALVDGQTPAQVAVVLDSGQMLASSTAFFTRPDVVQSLGIANAAGWRLRFPVGTLAAGKHRLRALVTPLSGAPAYLAASAEFEVTRPSPAVPAKGSPLSDAVRYAVQMLDYRQQEGGYWLTEHTQAAVFTQPAPELNVFANAQIVDILAPVAAAAAVQPMLARTRQFLQQQIESTGLVRYHGNPALPTHGSLSCKITPDADDTALVWRLAPLDDAALRDKALATLQQFRDSDGLYRTWLARREDYECIDPGKDANPVDIGIQINVLRWLYEARPPAAQALCQALQQREGDASLWVYYQRAPAVVRWSRDGLQRAGCPLSLPEASLKTSVPGQQRWLDLIDRIQRLGTLQRPAPAERAADVQLLAGLAADGFAALRQQPLLFYHNDLTATVSRYYWSQEMAYALWLRLYYQHLGQSQGDAPPSGQQDPGGRHG
;
A
#
# COMPACT_ATOMS: atom_id res chain seq x y z
N MET A 1 12.51 -43.23 6.55
CA MET A 1 11.43 -44.22 6.34
C MET A 1 11.58 -44.84 4.95
N ARG A 2 11.48 -46.17 4.83
CA ARG A 2 11.99 -46.95 3.68
C ARG A 2 11.12 -46.82 2.42
N PHE A 3 11.70 -46.31 1.32
CA PHE A 3 11.15 -46.15 -0.04
C PHE A 3 10.55 -47.43 -0.70
N HIS A 4 10.76 -48.61 -0.11
CA HIS A 4 10.37 -49.90 -0.69
C HIS A 4 8.85 -50.17 -0.73
N SER A 5 8.06 -49.59 0.18
CA SER A 5 6.60 -49.77 0.23
C SER A 5 5.86 -48.95 -0.82
N VAL A 6 6.33 -47.73 -1.08
CA VAL A 6 5.79 -46.82 -2.10
C VAL A 6 6.03 -47.38 -3.50
N ARG A 7 7.23 -47.87 -3.80
CA ARG A 7 7.56 -48.49 -5.10
C ARG A 7 6.69 -49.70 -5.43
N ARG A 8 6.41 -50.59 -4.47
CA ARG A 8 5.52 -51.75 -4.69
C ARG A 8 4.07 -51.35 -4.92
N LEU A 9 3.60 -50.24 -4.33
CA LEU A 9 2.27 -49.68 -4.60
C LEU A 9 2.20 -49.04 -5.98
N TRP A 10 3.25 -48.33 -6.40
CA TRP A 10 3.39 -47.80 -7.76
C TRP A 10 3.44 -48.90 -8.81
N GLU A 11 4.24 -49.94 -8.60
CA GLU A 11 4.29 -51.11 -9.48
C GLU A 11 2.91 -51.77 -9.55
N LYS A 12 2.22 -52.01 -8.41
CA LYS A 12 0.85 -52.54 -8.41
C LYS A 12 -0.18 -51.63 -9.08
N ALA A 13 -0.09 -50.31 -8.93
CA ALA A 13 -0.99 -49.35 -9.58
C ALA A 13 -0.77 -49.31 -11.09
N LEU A 14 0.49 -49.33 -11.54
CA LEU A 14 0.88 -49.44 -12.95
C LEU A 14 0.46 -50.79 -13.54
N THR A 15 0.56 -51.88 -12.77
CA THR A 15 0.09 -53.21 -13.21
C THR A 15 -1.43 -53.28 -13.26
N ALA A 16 -2.14 -52.62 -12.33
CA ALA A 16 -3.61 -52.51 -12.31
C ALA A 16 -4.16 -51.64 -13.45
N LEU A 17 -3.41 -50.60 -13.86
CA LEU A 17 -3.69 -49.82 -15.08
C LEU A 17 -3.40 -50.65 -16.33
N ALA A 18 -2.32 -51.44 -16.36
CA ALA A 18 -1.91 -52.26 -17.50
C ALA A 18 -2.76 -53.53 -17.71
N GLN A 19 -3.52 -53.98 -16.70
CA GLN A 19 -4.37 -55.18 -16.78
C GLN A 19 -5.78 -54.87 -16.30
N ILE A 20 -6.58 -54.17 -17.10
CA ILE A 20 -8.03 -54.01 -16.92
C ILE A 20 -8.73 -55.29 -17.42
N PRO A 21 -9.17 -56.24 -16.57
CA PRO A 21 -9.82 -57.46 -17.03
C PRO A 21 -11.35 -57.31 -17.00
N VAL A 22 -12.00 -58.26 -17.69
CA VAL A 22 -13.44 -58.39 -17.94
C VAL A 22 -14.31 -58.12 -16.70
N LEU A 23 -15.29 -57.20 -16.88
CA LEU A 23 -16.35 -56.88 -15.93
C LEU A 23 -17.44 -57.95 -15.96
N GLY A 24 -17.73 -58.54 -14.80
CA GLY A 24 -18.82 -59.49 -14.66
C GLY A 24 -19.10 -59.90 -13.21
N GLN A 25 -19.07 -58.99 -12.22
CA GLN A 25 -19.64 -59.26 -10.89
C GLN A 25 -20.19 -57.99 -10.23
N ARG A 26 -21.39 -58.12 -9.67
CA ARG A 26 -22.17 -57.10 -8.96
C ARG A 26 -21.48 -56.69 -7.65
N PRO A 27 -21.57 -55.43 -7.18
CA PRO A 27 -21.02 -55.04 -5.88
C PRO A 27 -21.78 -55.70 -4.72
N ARG A 28 -21.05 -56.39 -3.83
CA ARG A 28 -21.45 -56.91 -2.51
C ARG A 28 -20.98 -55.93 -1.40
N PRO A 29 -21.43 -56.05 -0.13
CA PRO A 29 -21.76 -54.90 0.73
C PRO A 29 -20.56 -54.06 1.21
N ARG A 30 -20.89 -52.79 1.54
CA ARG A 30 -20.05 -51.74 2.12
C ARG A 30 -19.29 -52.22 3.37
N GLY A 31 -18.10 -52.77 3.20
CA GLY A 31 -17.25 -53.28 4.29
C GLY A 31 -16.06 -52.36 4.65
N VAL A 32 -15.42 -52.65 5.78
CA VAL A 32 -14.20 -52.02 6.31
C VAL A 32 -13.08 -51.92 5.25
N ARG A 33 -13.00 -52.89 4.33
CA ARG A 33 -12.00 -52.94 3.25
C ARG A 33 -12.06 -51.72 2.30
N HIS A 34 -13.25 -51.25 1.93
CA HIS A 34 -13.39 -50.09 1.03
C HIS A 34 -13.01 -48.78 1.72
N LEU A 35 -13.29 -48.67 3.03
CA LEU A 35 -12.87 -47.52 3.83
C LEU A 35 -11.34 -47.48 3.93
N ALA A 36 -10.69 -48.62 4.21
CA ALA A 36 -9.23 -48.71 4.27
C ALA A 36 -8.58 -48.35 2.91
N ALA A 37 -9.12 -48.86 1.80
CA ALA A 37 -8.64 -48.49 0.46
C ALA A 37 -8.80 -47.00 0.15
N CYS A 38 -9.94 -46.40 0.55
CA CYS A 38 -10.21 -44.97 0.39
C CYS A 38 -9.21 -44.12 1.20
N LEU A 39 -9.00 -44.45 2.48
CA LEU A 39 -8.04 -43.76 3.34
C LEU A 39 -6.60 -43.91 2.82
N LEU A 40 -6.21 -45.10 2.38
CA LEU A 40 -4.89 -45.34 1.80
C LEU A 40 -4.69 -44.53 0.51
N LEU A 41 -5.70 -44.48 -0.37
CA LEU A 41 -5.66 -43.65 -1.57
C LEU A 41 -5.46 -42.18 -1.22
N GLY A 42 -6.23 -41.67 -0.25
CA GLY A 42 -6.08 -40.30 0.25
C GLY A 42 -4.68 -40.00 0.79
N LEU A 43 -4.13 -40.90 1.60
CA LEU A 43 -2.76 -40.77 2.15
C LEU A 43 -1.70 -40.79 1.05
N VAL A 44 -1.84 -41.67 0.05
CA VAL A 44 -0.92 -41.72 -1.10
C VAL A 44 -1.01 -40.44 -1.92
N CYS A 45 -2.21 -39.97 -2.25
CA CYS A 45 -2.39 -38.70 -2.95
C CYS A 45 -1.80 -37.54 -2.16
N PHE A 46 -2.07 -37.45 -0.86
CA PHE A 46 -1.53 -36.41 0.00
C PHE A 46 0.00 -36.42 0.03
N ALA A 47 0.62 -37.61 0.15
CA ALA A 47 2.07 -37.75 0.11
C ALA A 47 2.67 -37.36 -1.26
N VAL A 48 2.06 -37.79 -2.36
CA VAL A 48 2.52 -37.48 -3.73
C VAL A 48 2.36 -36.00 -4.05
N TYR A 49 1.24 -35.39 -3.68
CA TYR A 49 0.98 -33.96 -3.89
C TYR A 49 1.98 -33.07 -3.13
N ASN A 50 2.46 -33.51 -1.97
CA ASN A 50 3.48 -32.82 -1.18
C ASN A 50 4.93 -33.22 -1.52
N ALA A 51 5.15 -34.20 -2.39
CA ALA A 51 6.48 -34.75 -2.66
C ALA A 51 7.46 -33.74 -3.28
N ASN A 52 6.95 -32.69 -3.94
CA ASN A 52 7.79 -31.63 -4.49
C ASN A 52 8.25 -30.60 -3.43
N MET A 53 7.64 -30.59 -2.24
CA MET A 53 7.89 -29.58 -1.19
C MET A 53 7.91 -28.14 -1.74
N ARG A 54 6.99 -27.84 -2.68
CA ARG A 54 6.84 -26.51 -3.24
C ARG A 54 5.38 -26.08 -3.40
N SER A 55 5.13 -24.77 -3.36
CA SER A 55 3.84 -24.18 -3.75
C SER A 55 3.87 -23.74 -5.21
N ILE A 56 2.93 -24.22 -6.03
CA ILE A 56 2.78 -23.78 -7.43
C ILE A 56 1.60 -22.82 -7.50
N GLY A 57 1.92 -21.55 -7.31
CA GLY A 57 0.93 -20.49 -7.17
C GLY A 57 1.28 -19.23 -7.95
N ALA A 58 0.27 -18.38 -8.18
CA ALA A 58 0.41 -16.99 -8.59
C ALA A 58 -0.17 -16.06 -7.52
N GLY A 59 -0.21 -14.75 -7.77
CA GLY A 59 -0.86 -13.80 -6.85
C GLY A 59 -2.33 -14.13 -6.51
N ASP A 60 -3.01 -14.85 -7.41
CA ASP A 60 -4.40 -15.32 -7.26
C ASP A 60 -4.70 -16.06 -5.94
N ASN A 61 -3.71 -16.73 -5.34
CA ASN A 61 -3.90 -17.48 -4.09
C ASN A 61 -3.50 -16.71 -2.82
N TYR A 62 -2.84 -15.55 -2.93
CA TYR A 62 -2.37 -14.82 -1.74
C TYR A 62 -3.51 -14.42 -0.80
N PRO A 63 -4.68 -13.93 -1.26
CA PRO A 63 -5.80 -13.71 -0.35
C PRO A 63 -6.27 -14.99 0.35
N ALA A 64 -6.37 -16.12 -0.37
CA ALA A 64 -6.77 -17.40 0.22
C ALA A 64 -5.72 -18.00 1.17
N ARG A 65 -4.44 -17.64 1.00
CA ARG A 65 -3.32 -18.02 1.87
C ARG A 65 -3.33 -17.27 3.20
N TYR A 66 -3.50 -15.94 3.17
CA TYR A 66 -3.31 -15.09 4.36
C TYR A 66 -4.60 -14.78 5.12
N LEU A 67 -5.74 -14.69 4.43
CA LEU A 67 -7.01 -14.36 5.07
C LEU A 67 -7.41 -15.34 6.19
N PRO A 68 -7.20 -16.67 6.06
CA PRO A 68 -7.39 -17.61 7.17
C PRO A 68 -6.65 -17.23 8.46
N LEU A 69 -5.41 -16.75 8.36
CA LEU A 69 -4.62 -16.31 9.51
C LEU A 69 -5.13 -14.98 10.07
N SER A 70 -5.54 -14.05 9.20
CA SER A 70 -6.17 -12.79 9.63
C SER A 70 -7.49 -13.02 10.36
N LEU A 71 -8.28 -14.02 9.95
CA LEU A 71 -9.50 -14.41 10.65
C LEU A 71 -9.22 -14.89 12.07
N TRP A 72 -8.20 -15.74 12.26
CA TRP A 72 -7.81 -16.22 13.58
C TRP A 72 -7.18 -15.14 14.47
N LYS A 73 -6.36 -14.24 13.90
CA LYS A 73 -5.64 -13.21 14.66
C LYS A 73 -6.46 -11.94 14.91
N ASN A 74 -7.09 -11.44 13.85
CA ASN A 74 -7.69 -10.10 13.80
C ASN A 74 -9.22 -10.12 13.73
N ALA A 75 -9.84 -11.31 13.64
CA ALA A 75 -11.29 -11.48 13.46
C ALA A 75 -11.86 -10.62 12.31
N SER A 76 -11.07 -10.44 11.24
CA SER A 76 -11.39 -9.50 10.15
C SER A 76 -11.48 -10.20 8.81
N LEU A 77 -12.51 -9.82 8.03
CA LEU A 77 -12.66 -10.20 6.61
C LEU A 77 -11.91 -9.22 5.68
N SER A 78 -11.41 -8.11 6.22
CA SER A 78 -10.55 -7.17 5.49
C SER A 78 -9.15 -7.75 5.32
N LEU A 79 -8.51 -7.40 4.20
CA LEU A 79 -7.09 -7.65 3.96
C LEU A 79 -6.19 -6.60 4.63
N ASP A 80 -6.72 -5.47 5.13
CA ASP A 80 -5.92 -4.40 5.75
C ASP A 80 -4.89 -4.91 6.79
N PRO A 81 -5.25 -5.82 7.73
CA PRO A 81 -4.30 -6.29 8.75
C PRO A 81 -3.15 -7.14 8.22
N VAL A 82 -3.25 -7.61 6.97
CA VAL A 82 -2.27 -8.47 6.30
C VAL A 82 -1.87 -7.90 4.94
N ALA A 83 -2.07 -6.60 4.73
CA ALA A 83 -1.94 -5.97 3.42
C ALA A 83 -0.54 -6.15 2.82
N ASP A 84 0.51 -5.93 3.61
CA ASP A 84 1.90 -6.07 3.16
C ASP A 84 2.24 -7.51 2.75
N LEU A 85 1.75 -8.48 3.53
CA LEU A 85 1.92 -9.91 3.25
C LEU A 85 1.16 -10.33 2.01
N VAL A 86 -0.08 -9.86 1.82
CA VAL A 86 -0.88 -10.19 0.64
C VAL A 86 -0.34 -9.50 -0.60
N ALA A 87 0.15 -8.26 -0.47
CA ALA A 87 0.69 -7.48 -1.58
C ALA A 87 2.05 -8.00 -2.07
N GLN A 88 2.83 -8.67 -1.21
CA GLN A 88 4.17 -9.19 -1.54
C GLN A 88 5.08 -8.12 -2.19
N GLY A 89 5.02 -6.89 -1.68
CA GLY A 89 5.82 -5.76 -2.18
C GLY A 89 5.31 -5.10 -3.46
N HIS A 90 4.12 -5.48 -3.95
CA HIS A 90 3.45 -4.77 -5.04
C HIS A 90 2.62 -3.59 -4.53
N ARG A 91 2.45 -2.56 -5.35
CA ARG A 91 1.57 -1.44 -5.02
C ARG A 91 0.12 -1.89 -4.84
N LEU A 92 -0.45 -1.55 -3.68
CA LEU A 92 -1.88 -1.71 -3.37
C LEU A 92 -2.73 -0.69 -4.14
N PRO A 93 -3.99 -1.03 -4.49
CA PRO A 93 -4.90 -0.09 -5.13
C PRO A 93 -5.16 1.12 -4.23
N SER A 94 -5.15 2.32 -4.82
CA SER A 94 -5.30 3.61 -4.15
C SER A 94 -6.75 4.05 -4.09
N LYS A 95 -7.56 3.68 -5.09
CA LYS A 95 -8.98 4.02 -5.19
C LYS A 95 -9.86 2.83 -5.59
N PRO A 96 -11.16 2.83 -5.25
CA PRO A 96 -12.10 1.81 -5.71
C PRO A 96 -12.13 1.74 -7.24
N GLY A 97 -12.19 0.53 -7.78
CA GLY A 97 -12.21 0.30 -9.23
C GLY A 97 -10.85 0.39 -9.94
N GLU A 98 -9.75 0.67 -9.23
CA GLU A 98 -8.39 0.64 -9.79
C GLU A 98 -7.84 -0.80 -9.87
N ILE A 99 -7.20 -1.16 -10.98
CA ILE A 99 -6.31 -2.34 -11.06
C ILE A 99 -4.91 -1.88 -10.67
N GLY A 100 -4.53 -2.12 -9.42
CA GLY A 100 -3.15 -1.89 -8.95
C GLY A 100 -2.18 -2.98 -9.43
N GLU A 101 -0.90 -2.85 -9.08
CA GLU A 101 0.11 -3.88 -9.35
C GLU A 101 -0.19 -5.18 -8.60
N ALA A 102 -0.69 -5.06 -7.37
CA ALA A 102 -1.25 -6.17 -6.61
C ALA A 102 -2.64 -6.56 -7.17
N GLY A 103 -2.68 -7.07 -8.41
CA GLY A 103 -3.90 -7.31 -9.18
C GLY A 103 -4.88 -8.34 -8.60
N TRP A 104 -4.62 -8.87 -7.40
CA TRP A 104 -5.49 -9.77 -6.62
C TRP A 104 -6.13 -9.07 -5.40
N VAL A 105 -5.85 -7.80 -5.18
CA VAL A 105 -6.42 -6.96 -4.12
C VAL A 105 -7.27 -5.85 -4.74
N VAL A 106 -8.39 -5.54 -4.11
CA VAL A 106 -9.32 -4.50 -4.52
C VAL A 106 -9.58 -3.56 -3.35
N ARG A 107 -9.78 -2.27 -3.62
CA ARG A 107 -10.24 -1.32 -2.60
C ARG A 107 -11.76 -1.21 -2.65
N GLY A 108 -12.40 -1.49 -1.52
CA GLY A 108 -13.84 -1.40 -1.30
C GLY A 108 -14.35 0.03 -1.28
N THR A 109 -15.68 0.20 -1.33
CA THR A 109 -16.34 1.52 -1.33
C THR A 109 -16.14 2.28 -0.02
N ASP A 110 -15.91 1.57 1.09
CA ASP A 110 -15.57 2.13 2.40
C ASP A 110 -14.06 2.40 2.60
N GLY A 111 -13.27 2.18 1.54
CA GLY A 111 -11.83 2.37 1.54
C GLY A 111 -11.02 1.17 2.04
N ARG A 112 -11.63 0.08 2.51
CA ARG A 112 -10.90 -1.10 3.01
C ARG A 112 -10.36 -1.98 1.89
N LEU A 113 -9.28 -2.71 2.15
CA LEU A 113 -8.71 -3.68 1.20
C LEU A 113 -9.45 -5.02 1.29
N VAL A 114 -9.87 -5.55 0.14
CA VAL A 114 -10.60 -6.81 0.02
C VAL A 114 -10.05 -7.67 -1.11
N SER A 115 -10.31 -8.97 -1.05
CA SER A 115 -9.89 -9.92 -2.08
C SER A 115 -10.62 -9.66 -3.40
N LEU A 116 -9.88 -9.71 -4.52
CA LEU A 116 -10.48 -9.78 -5.86
C LEU A 116 -11.39 -11.01 -5.99
N TYR A 117 -10.96 -12.13 -5.39
CA TYR A 117 -11.63 -13.43 -5.46
C TYR A 117 -12.65 -13.61 -4.33
N PRO A 118 -13.70 -14.43 -4.53
CA PRO A 118 -14.69 -14.75 -3.51
C PRO A 118 -14.11 -15.25 -2.19
N ILE A 119 -14.78 -14.88 -1.11
CA ILE A 119 -14.35 -15.18 0.26
C ILE A 119 -14.63 -16.63 0.72
N VAL A 120 -15.34 -17.42 -0.09
CA VAL A 120 -15.78 -18.76 0.30
C VAL A 120 -14.62 -19.72 0.53
N THR A 121 -13.65 -19.80 -0.38
CA THR A 121 -12.46 -20.66 -0.21
C THR A 121 -11.73 -20.35 1.11
N PRO A 122 -11.30 -19.09 1.39
CA PRO A 122 -10.61 -18.79 2.65
C PRO A 122 -11.46 -19.09 3.89
N LEU A 123 -12.77 -18.87 3.87
CA LEU A 123 -13.65 -19.21 5.00
C LEU A 123 -13.75 -20.72 5.24
N LEU A 124 -13.91 -21.52 4.18
CA LEU A 124 -14.04 -22.97 4.29
C LEU A 124 -12.75 -23.62 4.79
N VAL A 125 -11.59 -23.07 4.43
CA VAL A 125 -10.29 -23.60 4.86
C VAL A 125 -9.76 -23.00 6.16
N ALA A 126 -10.33 -21.88 6.63
CA ALA A 126 -9.89 -21.23 7.87
C ALA A 126 -9.81 -22.17 9.09
N PRO A 127 -10.75 -23.10 9.33
CA PRO A 127 -10.62 -24.05 10.44
C PRO A 127 -9.35 -24.91 10.37
N LEU A 128 -8.85 -25.22 9.17
CA LEU A 128 -7.63 -26.01 8.96
C LEU A 128 -6.36 -25.21 9.28
N TYR A 129 -6.45 -23.89 9.40
CA TYR A 129 -5.37 -23.00 9.80
C TYR A 129 -5.23 -22.83 11.32
N LEU A 130 -6.14 -23.39 12.13
CA LEU A 130 -6.08 -23.28 13.59
C LEU A 130 -4.73 -23.72 14.18
N PRO A 131 -4.12 -24.87 13.78
CA PRO A 131 -2.81 -25.26 14.31
C PRO A 131 -1.71 -24.22 14.03
N ALA A 132 -1.76 -23.57 12.86
CA ALA A 132 -0.81 -22.52 12.50
C ALA A 132 -1.02 -21.24 13.32
N ALA A 133 -2.28 -20.85 13.56
CA ALA A 133 -2.58 -19.72 14.43
C ALA A 133 -2.12 -19.97 15.88
N LEU A 134 -2.32 -21.19 16.41
CA LEU A 134 -1.81 -21.56 17.73
C LEU A 134 -0.28 -21.55 17.80
N TYR A 135 0.38 -22.07 16.75
CA TYR A 135 1.84 -22.07 16.64
C TYR A 135 2.40 -20.63 16.63
N LEU A 136 1.85 -19.74 15.80
CA LEU A 136 2.27 -18.34 15.72
C LEU A 136 1.99 -17.57 17.02
N SER A 137 0.90 -17.87 17.71
CA SER A 137 0.61 -17.26 19.02
C SER A 137 1.57 -17.72 20.12
N HIS A 138 2.14 -18.92 20.02
CA HIS A 138 3.15 -19.41 20.96
C HIS A 138 4.56 -18.89 20.66
N TRP A 139 4.91 -18.73 19.38
CA TRP A 139 6.22 -18.23 18.95
C TRP A 139 6.20 -16.71 18.81
N ASP A 140 5.79 -16.22 17.64
CA ASP A 140 5.53 -14.82 17.38
C ASP A 140 4.72 -14.68 16.08
N TRP A 141 4.20 -13.47 15.87
CA TRP A 141 3.51 -13.10 14.64
C TRP A 141 4.36 -12.18 13.75
N ALA A 142 5.69 -12.32 13.78
CA ALA A 142 6.58 -11.55 12.93
C ALA A 142 6.31 -11.86 11.44
N PRO A 143 6.31 -10.87 10.54
CA PRO A 143 5.90 -11.05 9.14
C PRO A 143 6.61 -12.21 8.41
N ALA A 144 7.92 -12.39 8.63
CA ALA A 144 8.70 -13.46 8.00
C ALA A 144 8.28 -14.87 8.46
N HIS A 145 7.92 -15.02 9.74
CA HIS A 145 7.41 -16.27 10.29
C HIS A 145 5.98 -16.54 9.79
N VAL A 146 5.13 -15.51 9.76
CA VAL A 146 3.77 -15.60 9.22
C VAL A 146 3.79 -16.02 7.74
N ASP A 147 4.61 -15.40 6.88
CA ASP A 147 4.76 -15.78 5.47
C ASP A 147 5.20 -17.24 5.32
N SER A 148 6.19 -17.66 6.11
CA SER A 148 6.72 -19.03 6.05
C SER A 148 5.68 -20.06 6.46
N VAL A 149 4.98 -19.84 7.56
CA VAL A 149 3.90 -20.72 8.05
C VAL A 149 2.73 -20.71 7.07
N ALA A 150 2.35 -19.56 6.53
CA ALA A 150 1.22 -19.44 5.59
C ALA A 150 1.47 -20.22 4.29
N ARG A 151 2.70 -20.21 3.75
CA ARG A 151 3.09 -21.00 2.57
C ARG A 151 3.03 -22.51 2.82
N ILE A 152 3.51 -22.96 3.98
CA ILE A 152 3.42 -24.36 4.38
C ILE A 152 1.96 -24.79 4.51
N MET A 153 1.14 -23.98 5.20
CA MET A 153 -0.28 -24.28 5.37
C MET A 153 -1.05 -24.25 4.06
N GLU A 154 -0.77 -23.29 3.17
CA GLU A 154 -1.37 -23.24 1.84
C GLU A 154 -1.16 -24.56 1.11
N LYS A 155 0.10 -25.02 1.06
CA LYS A 155 0.43 -26.28 0.41
C LYS A 155 -0.29 -27.46 1.05
N LEU A 156 -0.16 -27.62 2.37
CA LEU A 156 -0.72 -28.78 3.09
C LEU A 156 -2.24 -28.83 2.93
N VAL A 157 -2.92 -27.69 3.07
CA VAL A 157 -4.36 -27.60 2.95
C VAL A 157 -4.82 -27.83 1.51
N ALA A 158 -4.15 -27.26 0.51
CA ALA A 158 -4.47 -27.52 -0.89
C ALA A 158 -4.36 -29.02 -1.23
N ALA A 159 -3.27 -29.66 -0.81
CA ALA A 159 -3.05 -31.09 -1.00
C ALA A 159 -4.10 -31.94 -0.25
N LEU A 160 -4.50 -31.54 0.96
CA LEU A 160 -5.53 -32.22 1.75
C LEU A 160 -6.90 -32.13 1.06
N VAL A 161 -7.30 -30.94 0.62
CA VAL A 161 -8.58 -30.72 -0.08
C VAL A 161 -8.64 -31.50 -1.38
N ALA A 162 -7.57 -31.48 -2.19
CA ALA A 162 -7.49 -32.26 -3.42
C ALA A 162 -7.54 -33.78 -3.14
N SER A 163 -6.86 -34.25 -2.10
CA SER A 163 -6.89 -35.67 -1.69
C SER A 163 -8.29 -36.10 -1.22
N ALA A 164 -8.99 -35.23 -0.47
CA ALA A 164 -10.36 -35.47 -0.05
C ALA A 164 -11.32 -35.55 -1.26
N SER A 165 -11.13 -34.71 -2.28
CA SER A 165 -11.86 -34.81 -3.54
C SER A 165 -11.62 -36.15 -4.24
N VAL A 166 -10.36 -36.63 -4.32
CA VAL A 166 -10.03 -37.94 -4.91
C VAL A 166 -10.66 -39.09 -4.13
N MET A 167 -10.59 -39.05 -2.79
CA MET A 167 -11.23 -40.05 -1.92
C MET A 167 -12.73 -40.14 -2.19
N LEU A 168 -13.40 -39.00 -2.23
CA LEU A 168 -14.84 -38.95 -2.51
C LEU A 168 -15.16 -39.39 -3.94
N MET A 169 -14.30 -39.06 -4.90
CA MET A 169 -14.43 -39.48 -6.30
C MET A 169 -14.32 -41.00 -6.44
N TYR A 170 -13.39 -41.63 -5.74
CA TYR A 170 -13.28 -43.09 -5.68
C TYR A 170 -14.57 -43.73 -5.15
N LEU A 171 -15.09 -43.23 -4.02
CA LEU A 171 -16.35 -43.72 -3.45
C LEU A 171 -17.52 -43.54 -4.42
N LEU A 172 -17.59 -42.39 -5.09
CA LEU A 172 -18.61 -42.09 -6.10
C LEU A 172 -18.54 -43.07 -7.28
N LEU A 173 -17.35 -43.36 -7.79
CA LEU A 173 -17.14 -44.28 -8.90
C LEU A 173 -17.50 -45.73 -8.56
N LEU A 174 -17.32 -46.16 -7.30
CA LEU A 174 -17.76 -47.47 -6.82
C LEU A 174 -19.29 -47.68 -6.95
N ARG A 175 -20.09 -46.61 -7.08
CA ARG A 175 -21.53 -46.73 -7.35
C ARG A 175 -21.85 -47.13 -8.79
N GLN A 176 -20.89 -46.96 -9.70
CA GLN A 176 -21.10 -47.14 -11.14
C GLN A 176 -20.35 -48.33 -11.73
N CYS A 177 -19.19 -48.68 -11.16
CA CYS A 177 -18.25 -49.63 -11.77
C CYS A 177 -17.55 -50.52 -10.74
N SER A 178 -16.74 -51.47 -11.23
CA SER A 178 -15.95 -52.35 -10.37
C SER A 178 -14.88 -51.58 -9.60
N GLU A 179 -14.45 -52.15 -8.48
CA GLU A 179 -13.42 -51.56 -7.61
C GLU A 179 -12.12 -51.20 -8.35
N ARG A 180 -11.67 -52.08 -9.25
CA ARG A 180 -10.45 -51.84 -10.06
C ARG A 180 -10.63 -50.66 -11.02
N MET A 181 -11.77 -50.57 -11.70
CA MET A 181 -12.06 -49.46 -12.61
C MET A 181 -12.25 -48.15 -11.85
N ALA A 182 -12.94 -48.18 -10.71
CA ALA A 182 -13.11 -47.02 -9.84
C ALA A 182 -11.76 -46.50 -9.33
N LEU A 183 -10.87 -47.40 -8.87
CA LEU A 183 -9.53 -47.02 -8.43
C LEU A 183 -8.70 -46.46 -9.59
N GLY A 184 -8.71 -47.12 -10.76
CA GLY A 184 -7.98 -46.65 -11.94
C GLY A 184 -8.43 -45.26 -12.41
N LEU A 185 -9.74 -45.01 -12.44
CA LEU A 185 -10.31 -43.70 -12.79
C LEU A 185 -10.06 -42.63 -11.71
N ALA A 186 -10.08 -42.99 -10.43
CA ALA A 186 -9.72 -42.08 -9.35
C ALA A 186 -8.23 -41.70 -9.40
N LEU A 187 -7.35 -42.63 -9.76
CA LEU A 187 -5.93 -42.35 -10.00
C LEU A 187 -5.71 -41.51 -11.27
N ALA A 188 -6.48 -41.77 -12.34
CA ALA A 188 -6.46 -40.93 -13.54
C ALA A 188 -6.93 -39.50 -13.25
N TYR A 189 -7.95 -39.34 -12.41
CA TYR A 189 -8.38 -38.04 -11.90
C TYR A 189 -7.28 -37.37 -11.06
N ALA A 190 -6.71 -38.10 -10.09
CA ALA A 190 -5.71 -37.57 -9.17
C ALA A 190 -4.43 -37.12 -9.88
N PHE A 191 -3.93 -37.92 -10.83
CA PHE A 191 -2.59 -37.76 -11.38
C PHE A 191 -2.56 -37.45 -12.87
N GLY A 192 -3.63 -37.73 -13.62
CA GLY A 192 -3.71 -37.47 -15.06
C GLY A 192 -4.44 -36.17 -15.41
N THR A 193 -4.74 -35.33 -14.42
CA THR A 193 -5.43 -34.05 -14.64
C THR A 193 -4.82 -32.92 -13.84
N SER A 194 -5.24 -31.69 -14.15
CA SER A 194 -4.84 -30.48 -13.43
C SER A 194 -5.22 -30.49 -11.94
N THR A 195 -5.98 -31.47 -11.43
CA THR A 195 -6.10 -31.72 -9.98
C THR A 195 -4.72 -31.84 -9.32
N TRP A 196 -3.75 -32.48 -9.98
CA TRP A 196 -2.40 -32.57 -9.45
C TRP A 196 -1.70 -31.22 -9.49
N VAL A 197 -1.55 -30.57 -10.63
CA VAL A 197 -0.67 -29.39 -10.77
C VAL A 197 -1.32 -28.07 -10.34
N ILE A 198 -2.64 -27.99 -10.30
CA ILE A 198 -3.39 -26.80 -9.88
C ILE A 198 -3.95 -27.00 -8.48
N SER A 199 -4.94 -27.89 -8.32
CA SER A 199 -5.73 -27.99 -7.09
C SER A 199 -4.93 -28.41 -5.86
N SER A 200 -3.89 -29.24 -6.03
CA SER A 200 -3.12 -29.77 -4.89
C SER A 200 -1.86 -28.97 -4.54
N GLN A 201 -1.59 -27.88 -5.28
CA GLN A 201 -0.30 -27.19 -5.20
C GLN A 201 -0.35 -25.84 -4.49
N ALA A 202 -1.47 -25.13 -4.54
CA ALA A 202 -1.72 -23.91 -3.79
C ALA A 202 -3.24 -23.71 -3.59
N LEU A 203 -3.63 -22.78 -2.71
CA LEU A 203 -5.03 -22.49 -2.42
C LEU A 203 -5.70 -21.63 -3.50
N TRP A 204 -5.69 -22.14 -4.73
CA TRP A 204 -6.63 -21.70 -5.75
C TRP A 204 -8.06 -22.10 -5.34
N MET A 205 -9.07 -21.42 -5.91
CA MET A 205 -10.49 -21.81 -5.69
C MET A 205 -10.84 -23.20 -6.24
N HIS A 206 -10.02 -23.73 -7.15
CA HIS A 206 -10.26 -24.97 -7.89
C HIS A 206 -10.33 -26.23 -7.02
N GLY A 207 -9.46 -26.37 -6.02
CA GLY A 207 -9.45 -27.55 -5.15
C GLY A 207 -10.76 -27.67 -4.36
N VAL A 208 -11.22 -26.55 -3.79
CA VAL A 208 -12.51 -26.48 -3.09
C VAL A 208 -13.67 -26.69 -4.07
N ALA A 209 -13.63 -26.09 -5.26
CA ALA A 209 -14.65 -26.28 -6.30
C ALA A 209 -14.80 -27.77 -6.66
N GLN A 210 -13.69 -28.47 -6.93
CA GLN A 210 -13.70 -29.89 -7.23
C GLN A 210 -14.26 -30.74 -6.09
N LEU A 211 -13.91 -30.45 -4.84
CA LEU A 211 -14.49 -31.12 -3.67
C LEU A 211 -16.01 -30.91 -3.60
N LEU A 212 -16.48 -29.66 -3.78
CA LEU A 212 -17.91 -29.32 -3.78
C LEU A 212 -18.67 -30.00 -4.92
N VAL A 213 -18.14 -29.97 -6.15
CA VAL A 213 -18.74 -30.66 -7.32
C VAL A 213 -18.81 -32.17 -7.08
N THR A 214 -17.76 -32.77 -6.50
CA THR A 214 -17.76 -34.21 -6.16
C THR A 214 -18.78 -34.52 -5.05
N CYS A 215 -18.92 -33.64 -4.06
CA CYS A 215 -19.98 -33.72 -3.03
C CYS A 215 -21.38 -33.63 -3.63
N ALA A 216 -21.62 -32.71 -4.58
CA ALA A 216 -22.90 -32.58 -5.27
C ALA A 216 -23.23 -33.88 -6.04
N LEU A 217 -22.28 -34.44 -6.80
CA LEU A 217 -22.43 -35.72 -7.47
C LEU A 217 -22.72 -36.88 -6.48
N TRP A 218 -21.99 -36.92 -5.37
CA TRP A 218 -22.18 -37.93 -4.33
C TRP A 218 -23.58 -37.87 -3.71
N ILE A 219 -24.10 -36.67 -3.46
CA ILE A 219 -25.45 -36.50 -2.92
C ILE A 219 -26.50 -36.84 -4.01
N ALA A 220 -26.40 -36.24 -5.20
CA ALA A 220 -27.33 -36.40 -6.31
C ALA A 220 -27.46 -37.86 -6.81
N THR A 221 -26.40 -38.67 -6.70
CA THR A 221 -26.42 -40.08 -7.10
C THR A 221 -26.91 -41.03 -5.99
N SER A 222 -27.36 -40.49 -4.85
CA SER A 222 -27.91 -41.30 -3.75
C SER A 222 -29.28 -41.87 -4.10
N GLU A 223 -29.57 -43.10 -3.65
CA GLU A 223 -30.79 -43.83 -4.01
C GLU A 223 -32.09 -43.19 -3.54
N ARG A 224 -32.05 -42.39 -2.46
CA ARG A 224 -33.22 -41.70 -1.91
C ARG A 224 -32.90 -40.26 -1.59
N CYS A 225 -33.75 -39.34 -2.02
CA CYS A 225 -33.75 -37.97 -1.53
C CYS A 225 -34.48 -37.93 -0.17
N THR A 226 -33.77 -37.51 0.87
CA THR A 226 -34.33 -37.25 2.21
C THR A 226 -34.30 -35.74 2.47
N PRO A 227 -35.11 -35.21 3.42
CA PRO A 227 -35.07 -33.80 3.81
C PRO A 227 -33.65 -33.24 4.03
N ARG A 228 -32.84 -33.97 4.80
CA ARG A 228 -31.43 -33.60 5.08
C ARG A 228 -30.56 -33.58 3.84
N ARG A 229 -30.74 -34.56 2.93
CA ARG A 229 -29.98 -34.63 1.67
C ARG A 229 -30.40 -33.54 0.69
N ALA A 230 -31.68 -33.20 0.62
CA ALA A 230 -32.17 -32.09 -0.20
C ALA A 230 -31.54 -30.77 0.26
N TRP A 231 -31.54 -30.51 1.57
CA TRP A 231 -30.89 -29.33 2.16
C TRP A 231 -29.38 -29.31 1.90
N ALA A 232 -28.68 -30.42 2.19
CA ALA A 232 -27.23 -30.52 1.96
C ALA A 232 -26.87 -30.35 0.47
N TYR A 233 -27.70 -30.90 -0.43
CA TYR A 233 -27.51 -30.72 -1.88
C TYR A 233 -27.65 -29.25 -2.27
N GLY A 234 -28.67 -28.56 -1.75
CA GLY A 234 -28.85 -27.12 -1.91
C GLY A 234 -27.65 -26.32 -1.42
N LEU A 235 -27.19 -26.60 -0.20
CA LEU A 235 -26.01 -25.94 0.39
C LEU A 235 -24.78 -26.08 -0.49
N VAL A 236 -24.48 -27.31 -0.93
CA VAL A 236 -23.33 -27.57 -1.79
C VAL A 236 -23.48 -26.86 -3.14
N CYS A 237 -24.66 -26.87 -3.77
CA CYS A 237 -24.91 -26.15 -5.02
C CYS A 237 -24.73 -24.63 -4.87
N GLY A 238 -25.22 -24.04 -3.77
CA GLY A 238 -25.01 -22.63 -3.46
C GLY A 238 -23.53 -22.31 -3.27
N LEU A 239 -22.81 -23.15 -2.54
CA LEU A 239 -21.36 -23.00 -2.36
C LEU A 239 -20.57 -23.14 -3.66
N ILE A 240 -20.98 -24.01 -4.61
CA ILE A 240 -20.32 -24.10 -5.93
C ILE A 240 -20.36 -22.74 -6.63
N ALA A 241 -21.55 -22.13 -6.74
CA ALA A 241 -21.72 -20.83 -7.40
C ALA A 241 -20.98 -19.68 -6.68
N CYS A 242 -21.00 -19.68 -5.34
CA CYS A 242 -20.37 -18.63 -4.54
C CYS A 242 -18.85 -18.79 -4.40
N ASN A 243 -18.32 -20.01 -4.48
CA ASN A 243 -16.88 -20.27 -4.41
C ASN A 243 -16.16 -19.73 -5.64
N ARG A 244 -16.80 -19.83 -6.81
CA ARG A 244 -16.28 -19.32 -8.06
C ARG A 244 -17.46 -18.97 -8.98
N GLN A 245 -17.67 -17.68 -9.26
CA GLN A 245 -18.85 -17.22 -10.00
C GLN A 245 -19.03 -17.92 -11.37
N PRO A 246 -17.97 -18.17 -12.18
CA PRO A 246 -18.10 -18.99 -13.39
C PRO A 246 -18.66 -20.42 -13.20
N ASP A 247 -18.55 -21.01 -12.01
CA ASP A 247 -19.11 -22.34 -11.71
C ASP A 247 -20.62 -22.30 -11.47
N THR A 248 -21.25 -21.12 -11.54
CA THR A 248 -22.71 -20.98 -11.55
C THR A 248 -23.34 -21.84 -12.64
N TRP A 249 -22.70 -22.01 -13.80
CA TRP A 249 -23.19 -22.92 -14.84
C TRP A 249 -23.26 -24.38 -14.37
N LEU A 250 -22.25 -24.85 -13.63
CA LEU A 250 -22.24 -26.19 -13.04
C LEU A 250 -23.31 -26.31 -11.95
N ALA A 251 -23.41 -25.31 -11.07
CA ALA A 251 -24.44 -25.25 -10.02
C ALA A 251 -25.86 -25.29 -10.61
N LEU A 252 -26.10 -24.58 -11.72
CA LEU A 252 -27.38 -24.59 -12.43
C LEU A 252 -27.70 -25.96 -13.03
N GLY A 253 -26.72 -26.69 -13.55
CA GLY A 253 -26.91 -28.09 -13.98
C GLY A 253 -27.38 -28.99 -12.83
N PHE A 254 -26.73 -28.88 -11.67
CA PHE A 254 -27.16 -29.60 -10.47
C PHE A 254 -28.54 -29.16 -9.95
N ALA A 255 -28.84 -27.85 -9.98
CA ALA A 255 -30.13 -27.30 -9.59
C ALA A 255 -31.25 -27.75 -10.53
N ALA A 256 -31.00 -27.81 -11.84
CA ALA A 256 -31.94 -28.35 -12.83
C ALA A 256 -32.26 -29.83 -12.52
N TYR A 257 -31.26 -30.64 -12.17
CA TYR A 257 -31.51 -32.02 -11.71
C TYR A 257 -32.31 -32.08 -10.40
N ALA A 258 -32.12 -31.11 -9.49
CA ALA A 258 -32.83 -31.05 -8.22
C ALA A 258 -34.36 -30.95 -8.41
N LEU A 259 -34.84 -30.34 -9.50
CA LEU A 259 -36.27 -30.25 -9.82
C LEU A 259 -36.95 -31.62 -9.91
N VAL A 260 -36.19 -32.64 -10.33
CA VAL A 260 -36.67 -34.03 -10.43
C VAL A 260 -36.25 -34.83 -9.21
N TRP A 261 -34.97 -34.80 -8.83
CA TRP A 261 -34.45 -35.64 -7.76
C TRP A 261 -34.92 -35.24 -6.35
N ALA A 262 -35.06 -33.94 -6.10
CA ALA A 262 -35.53 -33.39 -4.82
C ALA A 262 -37.03 -33.05 -4.85
N ARG A 263 -37.81 -33.66 -5.76
CA ARG A 263 -39.26 -33.48 -5.83
C ARG A 263 -39.89 -33.78 -4.46
N GLY A 264 -40.76 -32.87 -4.00
CA GLY A 264 -41.36 -32.91 -2.65
C GLY A 264 -40.51 -32.28 -1.54
N HIS A 265 -39.24 -31.96 -1.78
CA HIS A 265 -38.32 -31.35 -0.80
C HIS A 265 -37.64 -30.08 -1.34
N TYR A 266 -38.18 -29.47 -2.41
CA TYR A 266 -37.58 -28.30 -3.07
C TYR A 266 -37.36 -27.11 -2.10
N ARG A 267 -38.27 -26.91 -1.15
CA ARG A 267 -38.14 -25.84 -0.13
C ARG A 267 -36.89 -26.03 0.72
N LEU A 268 -36.54 -27.27 1.04
CA LEU A 268 -35.35 -27.59 1.82
C LEU A 268 -34.07 -27.44 0.98
N PHE A 269 -34.13 -27.82 -0.30
CA PHE A 269 -33.05 -27.52 -1.24
C PHE A 269 -32.79 -26.00 -1.32
N LEU A 270 -33.83 -25.18 -1.50
CA LEU A 270 -33.71 -23.73 -1.50
C LEU A 270 -33.20 -23.19 -0.15
N ALA A 271 -33.70 -23.72 0.97
CA ALA A 271 -33.22 -23.35 2.31
C ALA A 271 -31.73 -23.70 2.54
N GLY A 272 -31.20 -24.68 1.81
CA GLY A 272 -29.76 -24.96 1.79
C GLY A 272 -28.97 -24.03 0.87
N ALA A 273 -29.51 -23.75 -0.33
CA ALA A 273 -28.82 -22.96 -1.35
C ALA A 273 -28.79 -21.45 -1.06
N LEU A 274 -29.84 -20.91 -0.44
CA LEU A 274 -29.99 -19.48 -0.21
C LEU A 274 -28.97 -18.89 0.79
N PRO A 275 -28.66 -19.51 1.95
CA PRO A 275 -27.71 -18.93 2.90
C PRO A 275 -26.33 -18.57 2.32
N PRO A 276 -25.58 -19.47 1.65
CA PRO A 276 -24.29 -19.08 1.06
C PRO A 276 -24.43 -18.00 -0.01
N ALA A 277 -25.53 -18.03 -0.80
CA ALA A 277 -25.80 -17.02 -1.83
C ALA A 277 -26.07 -15.64 -1.23
N LEU A 278 -26.95 -15.55 -0.23
CA LEU A 278 -27.32 -14.30 0.44
C LEU A 278 -26.16 -13.71 1.22
N LEU A 279 -25.38 -14.54 1.93
CA LEU A 279 -24.20 -14.07 2.68
C LEU A 279 -23.10 -13.56 1.74
N THR A 280 -22.84 -14.26 0.64
CA THR A 280 -21.85 -13.81 -0.36
C THR A 280 -22.32 -12.53 -1.05
N LEU A 281 -23.61 -12.44 -1.39
CA LEU A 281 -24.18 -11.22 -1.96
C LEU A 281 -24.10 -10.05 -0.98
N ALA A 282 -24.44 -10.26 0.29
CA ALA A 282 -24.33 -9.24 1.33
C ALA A 282 -22.88 -8.78 1.51
N TYR A 283 -21.92 -9.70 1.55
CA TYR A 283 -20.49 -9.38 1.59
C TYR A 283 -20.07 -8.54 0.38
N ASN A 284 -20.41 -8.99 -0.82
CA ASN A 284 -20.06 -8.32 -2.07
C ASN A 284 -20.65 -6.90 -2.15
N LEU A 285 -21.93 -6.73 -1.78
CA LEU A 285 -22.59 -5.42 -1.81
C LEU A 285 -22.06 -4.48 -0.72
N TRP A 286 -21.84 -4.99 0.50
CA TRP A 286 -21.35 -4.17 1.60
C TRP A 286 -19.92 -3.72 1.37
N TRP A 287 -19.01 -4.66 1.14
CA TRP A 287 -17.57 -4.37 1.13
C TRP A 287 -17.06 -3.88 -0.22
N VAL A 288 -17.64 -4.37 -1.32
CA VAL A 288 -17.18 -4.04 -2.68
C VAL A 288 -18.09 -3.03 -3.38
N GLY A 289 -19.38 -2.99 -3.02
CA GLY A 289 -20.38 -2.16 -3.70
C GLY A 289 -20.88 -2.75 -5.03
N SER A 290 -20.59 -4.03 -5.32
CA SER A 290 -21.00 -4.69 -6.56
C SER A 290 -21.41 -6.14 -6.33
N TYR A 291 -22.49 -6.59 -6.95
CA TYR A 291 -22.94 -7.99 -6.87
C TYR A 291 -21.91 -8.99 -7.43
N MET A 292 -21.05 -8.53 -8.34
CA MET A 292 -19.98 -9.34 -8.94
C MET A 292 -18.82 -9.60 -7.96
N GLY A 293 -18.81 -8.96 -6.78
CA GLY A 293 -17.64 -8.92 -5.91
C GLY A 293 -16.47 -8.23 -6.61
N GLY A 294 -15.23 -8.56 -6.26
CA GLY A 294 -14.03 -7.91 -6.80
C GLY A 294 -13.91 -7.95 -8.33
N TYR A 295 -14.53 -8.92 -9.02
CA TYR A 295 -14.47 -9.02 -10.48
C TYR A 295 -15.09 -7.83 -11.24
N TYR A 296 -15.88 -6.97 -10.58
CA TYR A 296 -16.38 -5.75 -11.21
C TYR A 296 -15.27 -4.84 -11.75
N VAL A 297 -14.07 -4.89 -11.14
CA VAL A 297 -12.91 -4.10 -11.56
C VAL A 297 -12.51 -4.43 -13.00
N PHE A 298 -12.58 -5.70 -13.42
CA PHE A 298 -12.28 -6.07 -14.81
C PHE A 298 -13.30 -5.49 -15.81
N VAL A 299 -14.56 -5.37 -15.40
CA VAL A 299 -15.62 -4.77 -16.22
C VAL A 299 -15.40 -3.28 -16.36
N LEU A 300 -15.14 -2.57 -15.26
CA LEU A 300 -14.90 -1.12 -15.28
C LEU A 300 -13.68 -0.73 -16.13
N ASN A 301 -12.62 -1.54 -16.08
CA ASN A 301 -11.36 -1.27 -16.78
C ASN A 301 -11.32 -1.87 -18.20
N HIS A 302 -12.45 -2.29 -18.77
CA HIS A 302 -12.54 -2.86 -20.12
C HIS A 302 -11.51 -3.98 -20.38
N SER A 303 -11.20 -4.74 -19.33
CA SER A 303 -10.16 -5.79 -19.35
C SER A 303 -10.72 -7.15 -19.78
N THR A 304 -11.96 -7.16 -20.30
CA THR A 304 -12.63 -8.33 -20.86
C THR A 304 -12.93 -8.11 -22.34
N ASP A 305 -12.46 -9.01 -23.20
CA ASP A 305 -12.70 -8.99 -24.65
C ASP A 305 -13.86 -9.93 -25.00
N ALA A 306 -15.05 -9.61 -24.46
CA ALA A 306 -16.22 -10.45 -24.66
C ALA A 306 -16.63 -10.44 -26.14
N SER A 307 -16.38 -11.54 -26.86
CA SER A 307 -16.54 -11.61 -28.31
C SER A 307 -17.17 -12.91 -28.78
N TRP A 308 -18.33 -12.79 -29.41
CA TRP A 308 -18.98 -13.92 -30.10
C TRP A 308 -18.20 -14.38 -31.34
N LEU A 309 -17.50 -13.46 -32.01
CA LEU A 309 -16.65 -13.78 -33.16
C LEU A 309 -15.39 -14.56 -32.74
N GLY A 310 -14.89 -14.33 -31.53
CA GLY A 310 -13.75 -15.04 -30.95
C GLY A 310 -14.10 -16.41 -30.35
N LEU A 311 -15.38 -16.79 -30.31
CA LEU A 311 -15.85 -18.01 -29.65
C LEU A 311 -15.20 -19.29 -30.23
N PRO A 312 -15.07 -19.48 -31.57
CA PRO A 312 -14.41 -20.67 -32.11
C PRO A 312 -12.94 -20.78 -31.69
N GLU A 313 -12.21 -19.67 -31.71
CA GLU A 313 -10.83 -19.61 -31.23
C GLU A 313 -10.76 -19.95 -29.74
N GLY A 314 -11.64 -19.36 -28.92
CA GLY A 314 -11.68 -19.62 -27.48
C GLY A 314 -11.98 -21.08 -27.15
N VAL A 315 -12.94 -21.71 -27.83
CA VAL A 315 -13.23 -23.15 -27.66
C VAL A 315 -12.03 -23.99 -28.08
N ALA A 316 -11.43 -23.69 -29.24
CA ALA A 316 -10.27 -24.42 -29.72
C ALA A 316 -9.08 -24.25 -28.76
N ALA A 317 -8.87 -23.06 -28.21
CA ALA A 317 -7.77 -22.78 -27.29
C ALA A 317 -7.94 -23.51 -25.95
N LEU A 318 -9.15 -23.48 -25.38
CA LEU A 318 -9.47 -24.16 -24.11
C LEU A 318 -9.33 -25.69 -24.21
N LEU A 319 -9.59 -26.27 -25.38
CA LEU A 319 -9.56 -27.72 -25.57
C LEU A 319 -8.24 -28.25 -26.13
N PHE A 320 -7.61 -27.51 -27.05
CA PHE A 320 -6.53 -28.03 -27.90
C PHE A 320 -5.25 -27.17 -27.95
N SER A 321 -5.21 -25.99 -27.34
CA SER A 321 -3.97 -25.18 -27.39
C SER A 321 -2.80 -25.91 -26.70
N PRO A 322 -1.56 -25.78 -27.22
CA PRO A 322 -0.37 -26.35 -26.61
C PRO A 322 -0.09 -25.92 -25.16
N VAL A 323 -0.63 -24.77 -24.74
CA VAL A 323 -0.39 -24.18 -23.41
C VAL A 323 -1.55 -24.47 -22.46
N TYR A 324 -2.80 -24.33 -22.91
CA TYR A 324 -3.99 -24.37 -22.05
C TYR A 324 -4.97 -25.51 -22.36
N GLY A 325 -4.75 -26.30 -23.40
CA GLY A 325 -5.74 -27.24 -23.93
C GLY A 325 -6.03 -28.42 -23.01
N LEU A 326 -7.27 -28.57 -22.52
CA LEU A 326 -7.68 -29.69 -21.65
C LEU A 326 -7.32 -31.06 -22.25
N LEU A 327 -7.50 -31.23 -23.55
CA LEU A 327 -7.28 -32.51 -24.25
C LEU A 327 -5.82 -32.73 -24.65
N VAL A 328 -4.97 -31.71 -24.49
CA VAL A 328 -3.50 -31.83 -24.61
C VAL A 328 -2.93 -32.41 -23.32
N PHE A 329 -3.36 -31.90 -22.16
CA PHE A 329 -2.86 -32.33 -20.85
C PHE A 329 -3.57 -33.56 -20.29
N SER A 330 -4.86 -33.75 -20.62
CA SER A 330 -5.65 -34.92 -20.23
C SER A 330 -6.30 -35.61 -21.45
N PRO A 331 -5.51 -36.15 -22.40
CA PRO A 331 -6.00 -36.69 -23.67
C PRO A 331 -7.00 -37.84 -23.54
N PHE A 332 -7.00 -38.58 -22.43
CA PHE A 332 -7.98 -39.66 -22.20
C PHE A 332 -9.43 -39.15 -22.12
N LEU A 333 -9.64 -37.84 -21.87
CA LEU A 333 -10.96 -37.21 -21.88
C LEU A 333 -11.56 -37.09 -23.29
N LEU A 334 -10.77 -37.24 -24.37
CA LEU A 334 -11.28 -37.36 -25.74
C LEU A 334 -12.26 -38.52 -25.90
N LEU A 335 -12.21 -39.52 -25.01
CA LEU A 335 -13.15 -40.62 -25.02
C LEU A 335 -14.60 -40.15 -24.82
N LEU A 336 -14.84 -39.05 -24.09
CA LEU A 336 -16.19 -38.55 -23.80
C LEU A 336 -16.96 -38.14 -25.06
N PRO A 337 -16.45 -37.24 -25.93
CA PRO A 337 -17.14 -36.92 -27.18
C PRO A 337 -17.19 -38.13 -28.14
N LEU A 338 -16.12 -38.92 -28.23
CA LEU A 338 -16.06 -40.09 -29.13
C LEU A 338 -17.05 -41.21 -28.78
N ARG A 339 -17.33 -41.38 -27.48
CA ARG A 339 -18.25 -42.38 -26.95
C ARG A 339 -19.49 -41.74 -26.34
N GLY A 340 -19.82 -40.53 -26.77
CA GLY A 340 -20.98 -39.79 -26.28
C GLY A 340 -22.21 -40.69 -26.24
N SER A 341 -22.59 -41.29 -27.38
CA SER A 341 -23.76 -42.18 -27.50
C SER A 341 -23.83 -43.31 -26.47
N ALA A 342 -22.69 -43.86 -26.04
CA ALA A 342 -22.63 -44.87 -24.98
C ALA A 342 -22.99 -44.26 -23.62
N ILE A 343 -22.52 -43.04 -23.31
CA ILE A 343 -22.89 -42.30 -22.10
C ILE A 343 -24.41 -42.07 -22.05
N TRP A 344 -25.02 -41.61 -23.15
CA TRP A 344 -26.47 -41.39 -23.23
C TRP A 344 -27.28 -42.67 -23.01
N ARG A 345 -26.86 -43.78 -23.61
CA ARG A 345 -27.61 -45.05 -23.59
C ARG A 345 -27.35 -45.87 -22.33
N GLN A 346 -26.14 -45.84 -21.77
CA GLN A 346 -25.71 -46.79 -20.73
C GLN A 346 -25.59 -46.17 -19.33
N SER A 347 -25.66 -44.83 -19.20
CA SER A 347 -25.63 -44.20 -17.88
C SER A 347 -26.85 -44.59 -17.05
N ARG A 348 -26.63 -44.95 -15.78
CA ARG A 348 -27.71 -45.17 -14.80
C ARG A 348 -28.43 -43.88 -14.43
N TRP A 349 -27.72 -42.75 -14.42
CA TRP A 349 -28.24 -41.43 -14.07
C TRP A 349 -28.33 -40.55 -15.33
N ARG A 350 -29.05 -41.04 -16.35
CA ARG A 350 -29.11 -40.39 -17.68
C ARG A 350 -29.45 -38.90 -17.62
N LEU A 351 -30.50 -38.53 -16.88
CA LEU A 351 -30.92 -37.13 -16.77
C LEU A 351 -29.84 -36.25 -16.14
N LEU A 352 -29.22 -36.71 -15.04
CA LEU A 352 -28.11 -36.00 -14.39
C LEU A 352 -26.94 -35.84 -15.36
N ALA A 353 -26.57 -36.89 -16.08
CA ALA A 353 -25.50 -36.84 -17.08
C ALA A 353 -25.79 -35.82 -18.19
N MET A 354 -27.03 -35.77 -18.71
CA MET A 354 -27.42 -34.81 -19.75
C MET A 354 -27.31 -33.37 -19.27
N VAL A 355 -27.91 -33.03 -18.11
CA VAL A 355 -27.90 -31.64 -17.62
C VAL A 355 -26.50 -31.19 -17.23
N LEU A 356 -25.65 -32.10 -16.74
CA LEU A 356 -24.25 -31.78 -16.44
C LEU A 356 -23.38 -31.63 -17.70
N VAL A 357 -23.62 -32.42 -18.75
CA VAL A 357 -22.96 -32.20 -20.06
C VAL A 357 -23.34 -30.82 -20.61
N VAL A 358 -24.62 -30.44 -20.54
CA VAL A 358 -25.07 -29.09 -20.94
C VAL A 358 -24.38 -28.02 -20.10
N ALA A 359 -24.32 -28.18 -18.78
CA ALA A 359 -23.63 -27.23 -17.90
C ALA A 359 -22.13 -27.08 -18.21
N VAL A 360 -21.44 -28.20 -18.48
CA VAL A 360 -20.03 -28.22 -18.91
C VAL A 360 -19.85 -27.45 -20.22
N VAL A 361 -20.70 -27.72 -21.21
CA VAL A 361 -20.65 -27.03 -22.51
C VAL A 361 -20.91 -25.53 -22.33
N LEU A 362 -21.93 -25.14 -21.57
CA LEU A 362 -22.22 -23.73 -21.29
C LEU A 362 -21.05 -23.01 -20.59
N GLN A 363 -20.38 -23.68 -19.67
CA GLN A 363 -19.21 -23.11 -19.01
C GLN A 363 -18.02 -22.93 -19.96
N ILE A 364 -17.76 -23.91 -20.85
CA ILE A 364 -16.73 -23.79 -21.90
C ILE A 364 -17.06 -22.62 -22.83
N LEU A 365 -18.31 -22.50 -23.29
CA LEU A 365 -18.76 -21.41 -24.15
C LEU A 365 -18.64 -20.06 -23.45
N PHE A 366 -18.96 -19.99 -22.15
CA PHE A 366 -18.79 -18.78 -21.36
C PHE A 366 -17.33 -18.33 -21.31
N TYR A 367 -16.38 -19.22 -20.98
CA TYR A 367 -14.97 -18.87 -20.96
C TYR A 367 -14.45 -18.52 -22.37
N ALA A 368 -14.88 -19.27 -23.39
CA ALA A 368 -14.49 -19.04 -24.78
C ALA A 368 -14.90 -17.63 -25.26
N ALA A 369 -16.10 -17.19 -24.89
CA ALA A 369 -16.62 -15.88 -25.26
C ALA A 369 -16.06 -14.74 -24.39
N ALA A 370 -15.97 -14.93 -23.07
CA ALA A 370 -15.66 -13.86 -22.12
C ALA A 370 -14.16 -13.61 -21.96
N HIS A 371 -13.39 -14.65 -21.68
CA HIS A 371 -11.95 -14.59 -21.43
C HIS A 371 -11.38 -16.01 -21.30
N TRP A 372 -10.75 -16.54 -22.35
CA TRP A 372 -10.18 -17.89 -22.34
C TRP A 372 -8.70 -17.93 -21.93
N ILE A 373 -8.04 -16.77 -21.86
CA ILE A 373 -6.64 -16.67 -21.46
C ILE A 373 -6.53 -16.88 -19.95
N GLN A 374 -5.66 -17.78 -19.53
CA GLN A 374 -5.64 -18.29 -18.16
C GLN A 374 -4.46 -17.73 -17.35
N GLY A 375 -3.81 -16.68 -17.85
CA GLY A 375 -2.53 -16.18 -17.35
C GLY A 375 -1.43 -17.23 -17.40
N ILE A 376 -0.29 -16.96 -16.78
CA ILE A 376 0.85 -17.90 -16.71
C ILE A 376 0.46 -19.08 -15.82
N SER A 377 -0.06 -20.15 -16.40
CA SER A 377 -0.54 -21.34 -15.69
C SER A 377 -0.25 -22.63 -16.45
N TRP A 378 -0.26 -23.75 -15.73
CA TRP A 378 -0.10 -25.08 -16.31
C TRP A 378 -1.45 -25.62 -16.79
N GLY A 379 -1.55 -25.87 -18.10
CA GLY A 379 -2.71 -26.53 -18.70
C GLY A 379 -4.02 -25.76 -18.52
N SER A 380 -5.13 -26.51 -18.51
CA SER A 380 -6.49 -25.95 -18.53
C SER A 380 -6.99 -25.54 -17.14
N ARG A 381 -6.27 -24.65 -16.44
CA ARG A 381 -6.63 -24.10 -15.12
C ARG A 381 -8.12 -23.78 -14.99
N PHE A 382 -8.73 -23.02 -15.90
CA PHE A 382 -10.13 -22.62 -15.86
C PHE A 382 -11.13 -23.78 -15.91
N LEU A 383 -10.77 -24.88 -16.60
CA LEU A 383 -11.61 -26.07 -16.75
C LEU A 383 -11.35 -27.14 -15.68
N THR A 384 -10.55 -26.83 -14.66
CA THR A 384 -10.23 -27.78 -13.57
C THR A 384 -11.49 -28.21 -12.80
N ASP A 385 -12.47 -27.31 -12.65
CA ASP A 385 -13.61 -27.51 -11.73
C ASP A 385 -14.63 -28.52 -12.26
N MET A 386 -14.67 -28.73 -13.58
CA MET A 386 -15.53 -29.72 -14.24
C MET A 386 -14.93 -31.12 -14.28
N LEU A 387 -13.65 -31.31 -13.95
CA LEU A 387 -12.97 -32.61 -14.02
C LEU A 387 -13.70 -33.74 -13.25
N PRO A 388 -14.27 -33.52 -12.05
CA PRO A 388 -15.05 -34.56 -11.38
C PRO A 388 -16.26 -35.03 -12.21
N ILE A 389 -16.94 -34.11 -12.90
CA ILE A 389 -18.06 -34.45 -13.80
C ILE A 389 -17.54 -35.26 -14.98
N LEU A 390 -16.47 -34.80 -15.63
CA LEU A 390 -15.89 -35.46 -16.80
C LEU A 390 -15.43 -36.89 -16.47
N VAL A 391 -14.73 -37.09 -15.36
CA VAL A 391 -14.29 -38.43 -14.93
C VAL A 391 -15.48 -39.29 -14.51
N TRP A 392 -16.51 -38.71 -13.88
CA TRP A 392 -17.73 -39.43 -13.51
C TRP A 392 -18.51 -39.94 -14.73
N LEU A 393 -18.36 -39.31 -15.90
CA LEU A 393 -18.97 -39.72 -17.17
C LEU A 393 -18.17 -40.81 -17.92
N LEU A 394 -16.93 -41.10 -17.53
CA LEU A 394 -16.07 -42.10 -18.21
C LEU A 394 -16.50 -43.56 -18.06
N PRO A 395 -17.02 -44.05 -16.90
CA PRO A 395 -17.39 -45.46 -16.74
C PRO A 395 -18.26 -46.02 -17.88
N PRO A 396 -19.40 -45.40 -18.28
CA PRO A 396 -20.20 -45.91 -19.41
C PRO A 396 -19.50 -45.77 -20.77
N ALA A 397 -18.57 -44.81 -20.94
CA ALA A 397 -17.81 -44.66 -22.17
C ALA A 397 -16.79 -45.81 -22.38
N LEU A 398 -16.24 -46.33 -21.29
CA LEU A 398 -15.30 -47.46 -21.26
C LEU A 398 -15.98 -48.82 -21.49
N LEU A 399 -17.28 -48.92 -21.20
CA LEU A 399 -18.06 -50.11 -21.46
C LEU A 399 -18.08 -50.43 -22.97
N GLY A 400 -17.71 -51.66 -23.32
CA GLY A 400 -17.69 -52.13 -24.70
C GLY A 400 -16.49 -51.66 -25.53
N LEU A 401 -15.44 -51.11 -24.92
CA LEU A 401 -14.16 -50.90 -25.63
C LEU A 401 -13.51 -52.26 -25.97
N SER A 402 -12.84 -52.31 -27.12
CA SER A 402 -11.97 -53.44 -27.48
C SER A 402 -10.72 -53.46 -26.60
N ALA A 403 -9.93 -54.54 -26.67
CA ALA A 403 -8.63 -54.60 -25.98
C ALA A 403 -7.70 -53.46 -26.43
N TRP A 404 -7.67 -53.17 -27.74
CA TRP A 404 -6.94 -52.03 -28.32
C TRP A 404 -7.44 -50.69 -27.78
N GLY A 405 -8.76 -50.47 -27.74
CA GLY A 405 -9.34 -49.23 -27.19
C GLY A 405 -9.00 -49.02 -25.71
N ARG A 406 -8.98 -50.08 -24.90
CA ARG A 406 -8.52 -50.02 -23.51
C ARG A 406 -7.02 -49.72 -23.41
N GLY A 407 -6.20 -50.32 -24.29
CA GLY A 407 -4.77 -50.03 -24.38
C GLY A 407 -4.50 -48.56 -24.71
N ALA A 408 -5.20 -48.01 -25.71
CA ALA A 408 -5.10 -46.60 -26.09
C ALA A 408 -5.54 -45.66 -24.96
N PHE A 409 -6.66 -45.95 -24.28
CA PHE A 409 -7.10 -45.18 -23.12
C PHE A 409 -6.05 -45.19 -22.00
N THR A 410 -5.48 -46.36 -21.70
CA THR A 410 -4.46 -46.51 -20.66
C THR A 410 -3.20 -45.73 -21.02
N LEU A 411 -2.75 -45.80 -22.28
CA LEU A 411 -1.61 -45.02 -22.77
C LEU A 411 -1.87 -43.52 -22.67
N ALA A 412 -3.08 -43.06 -23.01
CA ALA A 412 -3.48 -41.67 -22.86
C ALA A 412 -3.50 -41.21 -21.39
N VAL A 413 -3.94 -42.05 -20.46
CA VAL A 413 -3.85 -41.79 -19.01
C VAL A 413 -2.39 -41.69 -18.57
N LEU A 414 -1.54 -42.63 -18.98
CA LEU A 414 -0.12 -42.61 -18.62
C LEU A 414 0.60 -41.37 -19.18
N ALA A 415 0.31 -40.99 -20.42
CA ALA A 415 0.82 -39.76 -21.02
C ALA A 415 0.38 -38.52 -20.23
N ALA A 416 -0.90 -38.48 -19.81
CA ALA A 416 -1.42 -37.42 -18.96
C ALA A 416 -0.70 -37.39 -17.59
N VAL A 417 -0.47 -38.54 -16.96
CA VAL A 417 0.27 -38.63 -15.69
C VAL A 417 1.70 -38.10 -15.84
N VAL A 418 2.38 -38.42 -16.94
CA VAL A 418 3.71 -37.90 -17.21
C VAL A 418 3.67 -36.38 -17.42
N ALA A 419 2.71 -35.88 -18.20
CA ALA A 419 2.50 -34.45 -18.37
C ALA A 419 2.31 -33.74 -17.02
N GLU A 420 1.34 -34.16 -16.22
CA GLU A 420 1.08 -33.54 -14.92
C GLU A 420 2.24 -33.71 -13.92
N ALA A 421 3.01 -34.80 -13.99
CA ALA A 421 4.23 -34.94 -13.21
C ALA A 421 5.29 -33.90 -13.62
N ILE A 422 5.50 -33.69 -14.94
CA ILE A 422 6.37 -32.62 -15.43
C ILE A 422 5.88 -31.26 -14.91
N GLY A 423 4.57 -31.02 -14.85
CA GLY A 423 4.01 -29.81 -14.28
C GLY A 423 4.29 -29.67 -12.78
N ALA A 424 3.95 -30.69 -11.99
CA ALA A 424 4.08 -30.69 -10.55
C ALA A 424 5.53 -30.51 -10.09
N PHE A 425 6.48 -31.09 -10.82
CA PHE A 425 7.90 -31.05 -10.45
C PHE A 425 8.72 -30.04 -11.25
N GLY A 426 8.25 -29.57 -12.40
CA GLY A 426 9.07 -28.83 -13.36
C GLY A 426 8.52 -27.51 -13.85
N TYR A 427 7.23 -27.24 -13.68
CA TYR A 427 6.65 -25.98 -14.15
C TYR A 427 7.12 -24.79 -13.32
N THR A 428 7.54 -23.71 -13.99
CA THR A 428 7.95 -22.45 -13.33
C THR A 428 7.33 -21.21 -13.97
N GLY A 429 6.61 -21.36 -15.09
CA GLY A 429 5.98 -20.24 -15.81
C GLY A 429 6.93 -19.27 -16.53
N GLN A 430 8.25 -19.38 -16.28
CA GLN A 430 9.24 -18.43 -16.80
C GLN A 430 9.28 -18.32 -18.32
N ALA A 431 9.18 -19.44 -19.05
CA ALA A 431 9.21 -19.41 -20.51
C ALA A 431 8.06 -18.59 -21.10
N HIS A 432 6.86 -18.77 -20.55
CA HIS A 432 5.66 -18.01 -20.94
C HIS A 432 5.78 -16.52 -20.55
N ALA A 433 6.30 -16.23 -19.35
CA ALA A 433 6.55 -14.87 -18.90
C ALA A 433 7.55 -14.13 -19.81
N ALA A 434 8.68 -14.76 -20.11
CA ALA A 434 9.74 -14.21 -20.95
C ALA A 434 9.29 -14.02 -22.41
N TYR A 435 8.32 -14.79 -22.90
CA TYR A 435 7.71 -14.54 -24.20
C TYR A 435 6.89 -13.24 -24.18
N ILE A 436 6.01 -13.07 -23.19
CA ILE A 436 5.16 -11.87 -23.08
C ILE A 436 6.04 -10.62 -22.95
N GLU A 437 7.08 -10.68 -22.12
CA GLU A 437 8.03 -9.58 -21.91
C GLU A 437 8.75 -9.18 -23.20
N ARG A 438 9.21 -10.17 -24.00
CA ARG A 438 9.86 -9.93 -25.30
C ARG A 438 8.96 -9.24 -26.34
N GLN A 439 7.64 -9.30 -26.19
CA GLN A 439 6.71 -8.62 -27.10
C GLN A 439 6.63 -7.10 -26.84
N GLY A 440 7.21 -6.60 -25.74
CA GLY A 440 7.25 -5.17 -25.43
C GLY A 440 5.87 -4.53 -25.27
N ALA A 441 4.86 -5.32 -24.86
CA ALA A 441 3.48 -4.87 -24.81
C ALA A 441 3.25 -3.79 -23.73
N THR A 442 2.92 -2.58 -24.18
CA THR A 442 2.74 -1.39 -23.35
C THR A 442 1.29 -1.17 -22.94
N THR A 443 0.33 -1.67 -23.73
CA THR A 443 -1.11 -1.59 -23.43
C THR A 443 -1.70 -2.93 -22.98
N VAL A 444 -2.86 -2.90 -22.30
CA VAL A 444 -3.60 -4.11 -21.90
C VAL A 444 -4.01 -4.94 -23.12
N ALA A 445 -4.46 -4.28 -24.19
CA ALA A 445 -4.85 -4.94 -25.44
C ALA A 445 -3.66 -5.65 -26.12
N GLU A 446 -2.49 -5.01 -26.15
CA GLU A 446 -1.26 -5.62 -26.68
C GLU A 446 -0.83 -6.83 -25.84
N ARG A 447 -0.88 -6.74 -24.50
CA ARG A 447 -0.55 -7.85 -23.60
C ARG A 447 -1.51 -9.02 -23.83
N PHE A 448 -2.80 -8.73 -23.98
CA PHE A 448 -3.82 -9.72 -24.24
C PHE A 448 -3.60 -10.42 -25.60
N ALA A 449 -3.31 -9.66 -26.66
CA ALA A 449 -2.97 -10.21 -27.97
C ALA A 449 -1.69 -11.06 -27.94
N ALA A 450 -0.65 -10.60 -27.21
CA ALA A 450 0.58 -11.36 -27.01
C ALA A 450 0.30 -12.70 -26.31
N GLN A 451 -0.55 -12.71 -25.26
CA GLN A 451 -0.95 -13.92 -24.57
C GLN A 451 -1.75 -14.88 -25.46
N LYS A 452 -2.67 -14.37 -26.31
CA LYS A 452 -3.39 -15.21 -27.29
C LYS A 452 -2.42 -15.92 -28.23
N ARG A 453 -1.45 -15.17 -28.78
CA ARG A 453 -0.39 -15.75 -29.65
C ARG A 453 0.47 -16.75 -28.90
N ALA A 454 0.87 -16.44 -27.66
CA ALA A 454 1.70 -17.31 -26.84
C ALA A 454 1.04 -18.68 -26.62
N ALA A 455 -0.28 -18.71 -26.44
CA ALA A 455 -1.04 -19.94 -26.18
C ALA A 455 -0.96 -20.97 -27.32
N TRP A 456 -0.80 -20.51 -28.56
CA TRP A 456 -0.77 -21.36 -29.76
C TRP A 456 0.63 -21.78 -30.19
N GLN A 457 1.68 -21.16 -29.64
CA GLN A 457 3.07 -21.47 -29.98
C GLN A 457 3.56 -22.68 -29.20
N LEU A 458 4.01 -23.71 -29.92
CA LEU A 458 4.49 -24.95 -29.33
C LEU A 458 5.70 -24.74 -28.40
N GLU A 459 6.60 -23.81 -28.74
CA GLU A 459 7.77 -23.46 -27.91
C GLU A 459 7.40 -22.90 -26.52
N ASN A 460 6.19 -22.35 -26.37
CA ASN A 460 5.65 -21.88 -25.10
C ASN A 460 4.89 -22.98 -24.35
N SER A 461 4.73 -24.17 -24.93
CA SER A 461 4.08 -25.30 -24.26
C SER A 461 4.90 -25.66 -23.02
N PRO A 462 4.28 -25.63 -21.83
CA PRO A 462 5.01 -25.91 -20.61
C PRO A 462 5.44 -27.39 -20.52
N LEU A 463 4.90 -28.29 -21.38
CA LEU A 463 5.35 -29.67 -21.53
C LEU A 463 6.78 -29.80 -22.05
N LEU A 464 7.27 -28.82 -22.82
CA LEU A 464 8.63 -28.82 -23.36
C LEU A 464 9.65 -28.23 -22.37
N SER A 465 9.19 -27.73 -21.21
CA SER A 465 10.07 -27.22 -20.16
C SER A 465 10.90 -28.35 -19.56
N ARG A 466 12.20 -28.11 -19.34
CA ARG A 466 13.02 -29.05 -18.58
C ARG A 466 12.55 -29.10 -17.12
N PRO A 467 12.35 -30.29 -16.52
CA PRO A 467 11.97 -30.38 -15.12
C PRO A 467 13.02 -29.74 -14.21
N LYS A 468 12.57 -28.81 -13.35
CA LYS A 468 13.40 -28.16 -12.34
C LYS A 468 12.95 -28.58 -10.93
N TRP A 469 13.72 -29.46 -10.29
CA TRP A 469 13.47 -29.86 -8.91
C TRP A 469 13.72 -28.70 -7.96
N LEU A 470 12.63 -28.13 -7.45
CA LEU A 470 12.63 -26.94 -6.61
C LEU A 470 11.98 -27.25 -5.27
N HIS A 471 12.62 -26.83 -4.20
CA HIS A 471 12.07 -26.86 -2.85
C HIS A 471 11.93 -25.42 -2.37
N ASP A 472 10.69 -24.95 -2.21
CA ASP A 472 10.41 -23.59 -1.77
C ASP A 472 9.78 -23.50 -0.36
N LEU A 473 9.36 -24.66 0.19
CA LEU A 473 8.75 -24.76 1.51
C LEU A 473 9.80 -24.96 2.59
N GLY A 474 9.61 -24.28 3.72
CA GLY A 474 10.38 -24.52 4.95
C GLY A 474 11.70 -23.77 5.09
N TRP A 475 12.17 -23.05 4.07
CA TRP A 475 13.32 -22.15 4.26
C TRP A 475 12.86 -20.81 4.82
N LEU A 476 13.49 -20.37 5.91
CA LEU A 476 13.28 -19.06 6.50
C LEU A 476 14.17 -18.04 5.78
N LEU A 477 13.58 -16.93 5.38
CA LEU A 477 14.32 -15.76 4.94
C LEU A 477 14.80 -15.01 6.19
N HIS A 478 16.12 -14.88 6.32
CA HIS A 478 16.74 -14.03 7.33
C HIS A 478 17.45 -12.89 6.63
N GLY A 479 17.47 -11.72 7.24
CA GLY A 479 18.12 -10.56 6.67
C GLY A 479 17.37 -9.28 6.95
N GLY A 480 17.92 -8.20 6.43
CA GLY A 480 17.34 -6.87 6.52
C GLY A 480 18.20 -5.87 5.79
N VAL A 481 17.63 -4.68 5.60
CA VAL A 481 18.39 -3.52 5.13
C VAL A 481 19.07 -2.90 6.34
N GLU A 482 20.39 -2.73 6.29
CA GLU A 482 21.18 -2.25 7.43
C GLU A 482 21.61 -0.78 7.25
N ARG A 483 21.90 -0.36 6.02
CA ARG A 483 22.43 0.97 5.75
C ARG A 483 21.91 1.54 4.44
N VAL A 484 21.67 2.84 4.42
CA VAL A 484 21.46 3.64 3.21
C VAL A 484 22.39 4.84 3.30
N SER A 485 23.13 5.11 2.24
CA SER A 485 24.11 6.20 2.17
C SER A 485 24.10 6.86 0.80
N LEU A 486 24.54 8.12 0.71
CA LEU A 486 24.68 8.83 -0.55
C LEU A 486 26.17 8.98 -0.86
N SER A 487 26.62 8.43 -1.98
CA SER A 487 27.99 8.55 -2.48
C SER A 487 28.25 9.95 -3.05
N ASN A 488 29.53 10.28 -3.26
CA ASN A 488 29.96 11.57 -3.79
C ASN A 488 29.44 11.87 -5.21
N ASP A 489 29.10 10.83 -5.98
CA ASP A 489 28.59 10.94 -7.35
C ASP A 489 27.04 10.89 -7.41
N ASP A 490 26.37 11.32 -6.33
CA ASP A 490 24.91 11.32 -6.15
C ASP A 490 24.24 9.94 -6.37
N GLN A 491 24.99 8.86 -6.10
CA GLN A 491 24.44 7.51 -6.09
C GLN A 491 24.02 7.12 -4.67
N VAL A 492 22.81 6.61 -4.52
CA VAL A 492 22.34 5.99 -3.28
C VAL A 492 22.91 4.58 -3.21
N VAL A 493 23.57 4.27 -2.09
CA VAL A 493 24.11 2.96 -1.76
C VAL A 493 23.30 2.37 -0.62
N VAL A 494 22.56 1.30 -0.92
CA VAL A 494 21.77 0.53 0.04
C VAL A 494 22.48 -0.77 0.33
N GLU A 495 22.72 -1.07 1.60
CA GLU A 495 23.42 -2.28 2.04
C GLU A 495 22.57 -3.05 3.05
N GLY A 496 22.76 -4.35 3.04
CA GLY A 496 22.17 -5.23 4.02
C GLY A 496 22.75 -6.63 3.90
N TRP A 497 22.03 -7.58 4.48
CA TRP A 497 22.32 -8.98 4.29
C TRP A 497 21.04 -9.78 4.13
N ALA A 498 21.14 -10.93 3.47
CA ALA A 498 20.06 -11.88 3.32
C ALA A 498 20.62 -13.31 3.26
N LEU A 499 19.92 -14.24 3.90
CA LEU A 499 20.13 -15.67 3.80
C LEU A 499 18.81 -16.36 3.51
N ALA A 500 18.84 -17.20 2.48
CA ALA A 500 17.73 -18.01 2.05
C ALA A 500 17.90 -19.44 2.55
N GLY A 501 17.28 -19.79 3.69
CA GLY A 501 17.43 -21.13 4.28
C GLY A 501 18.87 -21.42 4.70
N GLY A 502 19.57 -20.40 5.18
CA GLY A 502 20.99 -20.49 5.56
C GLY A 502 21.95 -20.57 4.37
N ARG A 503 21.51 -20.26 3.14
CA ARG A 503 22.36 -20.20 1.94
C ARG A 503 22.34 -18.81 1.30
N THR A 504 23.35 -18.53 0.48
CA THR A 504 23.40 -17.33 -0.38
C THR A 504 22.18 -17.29 -1.28
N PRO A 505 21.43 -16.16 -1.33
CA PRO A 505 20.30 -16.01 -2.24
C PRO A 505 20.75 -16.05 -3.71
N TYR A 506 19.80 -16.30 -4.61
CA TYR A 506 20.04 -16.24 -6.05
C TYR A 506 20.08 -14.81 -6.54
N ASP A 507 19.09 -14.02 -6.16
CA ASP A 507 19.07 -12.58 -6.40
C ASP A 507 18.17 -11.86 -5.41
N LEU A 508 18.31 -10.53 -5.42
CA LEU A 508 17.62 -9.59 -4.57
C LEU A 508 17.23 -8.36 -5.39
N HIS A 509 15.98 -7.93 -5.27
CA HIS A 509 15.43 -6.73 -5.93
C HIS A 509 14.98 -5.75 -4.86
N LEU A 510 15.48 -4.52 -4.91
CA LEU A 510 15.18 -3.50 -3.92
C LEU A 510 13.74 -3.03 -4.02
N LEU A 511 13.13 -2.82 -2.86
CA LEU A 511 11.87 -2.10 -2.72
C LEU A 511 12.11 -0.84 -1.89
N VAL A 512 11.53 0.28 -2.32
CA VAL A 512 11.53 1.54 -1.59
C VAL A 512 10.10 2.02 -1.46
N ASP A 513 9.65 2.27 -0.23
CA ASP A 513 8.27 2.60 0.12
C ASP A 513 7.24 1.59 -0.43
N GLY A 514 7.64 0.32 -0.42
CA GLY A 514 6.85 -0.79 -0.96
C GLY A 514 6.69 -0.76 -2.48
N GLN A 515 7.50 0.02 -3.21
CA GLN A 515 7.54 0.05 -4.68
C GLN A 515 8.83 -0.62 -5.20
N PRO A 516 8.75 -1.41 -6.29
CA PRO A 516 9.94 -1.89 -6.98
C PRO A 516 10.84 -0.74 -7.42
N TRP A 517 12.11 -0.79 -7.03
CA TRP A 517 13.13 0.16 -7.48
C TRP A 517 14.03 -0.53 -8.51
N PRO A 518 14.54 0.18 -9.55
CA PRO A 518 15.41 -0.41 -10.58
C PRO A 518 16.84 -0.68 -10.05
N ALA A 519 16.94 -1.39 -8.93
CA ALA A 519 18.19 -1.80 -8.29
C ALA A 519 18.06 -3.25 -7.84
N ALA A 520 18.89 -4.13 -8.38
CA ALA A 520 18.90 -5.55 -8.07
C ALA A 520 20.32 -6.12 -8.13
N THR A 521 20.56 -7.22 -7.42
CA THR A 521 21.86 -7.91 -7.41
C THR A 521 21.68 -9.42 -7.32
N ALA A 522 22.56 -10.14 -8.03
CA ALA A 522 22.79 -11.58 -7.85
C ALA A 522 24.17 -11.86 -7.22
N GLN A 523 24.87 -10.80 -6.79
CA GLN A 523 26.21 -10.86 -6.21
C GLN A 523 26.14 -10.61 -4.71
N PHE A 524 26.66 -11.57 -3.95
CA PHE A 524 26.70 -11.51 -2.48
C PHE A 524 28.14 -11.68 -2.00
N ALA A 525 28.47 -10.98 -0.91
CA ALA A 525 29.77 -11.06 -0.25
C ALA A 525 29.63 -11.65 1.17
N PRO A 526 30.70 -12.20 1.76
CA PRO A 526 30.72 -12.54 3.18
C PRO A 526 30.36 -11.31 4.04
N ARG A 527 29.52 -11.49 5.05
CA ARG A 527 29.14 -10.41 5.97
C ARG A 527 30.35 -10.00 6.80
N ARG A 528 30.64 -8.69 6.89
CA ARG A 528 31.79 -8.15 7.64
C ARG A 528 31.71 -8.58 9.12
N GLY A 529 32.78 -9.18 9.64
CA GLY A 529 32.85 -9.72 11.01
C GLY A 529 32.68 -11.24 11.12
N GLN A 530 32.27 -11.94 10.06
CA GLN A 530 32.46 -13.39 9.96
C GLN A 530 33.88 -13.67 9.46
N GLY A 531 34.65 -14.46 10.21
CA GLY A 531 35.99 -14.90 9.80
C GLY A 531 35.95 -15.60 8.43
N ALA A 532 37.07 -15.59 7.71
CA ALA A 532 37.21 -16.15 6.36
C ALA A 532 37.13 -17.71 6.32
N GLY A 533 36.09 -18.29 6.90
CA GLY A 533 35.86 -19.73 6.95
C GLY A 533 34.39 -20.08 6.68
N GLN A 534 34.17 -20.92 5.66
CA GLN A 534 32.98 -21.75 5.32
C GLN A 534 31.54 -21.16 5.42
N ALA A 535 31.34 -19.91 5.84
CA ALA A 535 30.02 -19.28 5.93
C ALA A 535 29.54 -18.80 4.54
N PRO A 536 28.25 -18.97 4.19
CA PRO A 536 27.71 -18.53 2.91
C PRO A 536 27.70 -17.00 2.80
N ALA A 537 28.05 -16.50 1.60
CA ALA A 537 27.99 -15.09 1.29
C ALA A 537 26.55 -14.58 1.47
N SER A 538 26.36 -13.51 2.24
CA SER A 538 25.04 -13.04 2.65
C SER A 538 24.90 -11.52 2.59
N GLY A 539 25.99 -10.77 2.62
CA GLY A 539 26.00 -9.32 2.47
C GLY A 539 25.75 -8.91 1.02
N TRP A 540 25.01 -7.83 0.82
CA TRP A 540 24.74 -7.24 -0.48
C TRP A 540 24.79 -5.72 -0.38
N ALA A 541 25.16 -5.09 -1.49
CA ALA A 541 25.18 -3.64 -1.66
C ALA A 541 24.61 -3.32 -3.04
N LEU A 542 23.68 -2.37 -3.09
CA LEU A 542 23.06 -1.88 -4.31
C LEU A 542 23.38 -0.40 -4.43
N THR A 543 23.86 -0.01 -5.61
CA THR A 543 24.17 1.38 -5.92
C THR A 543 23.32 1.79 -7.11
N PHE A 544 22.61 2.90 -6.99
CA PHE A 544 21.79 3.44 -8.07
C PHE A 544 21.74 4.97 -7.99
N PRO A 545 21.52 5.66 -9.11
CA PRO A 545 21.43 7.11 -9.11
C PRO A 545 20.25 7.52 -8.24
N ARG A 546 20.45 8.53 -7.38
CA ARG A 546 19.41 9.01 -6.48
C ARG A 546 18.11 9.32 -7.22
N GLY A 547 18.21 9.91 -8.42
CA GLY A 547 17.07 10.11 -9.31
C GLY A 547 15.92 10.83 -8.61
N ASN A 548 14.71 10.27 -8.68
CA ASN A 548 13.51 10.80 -8.02
C ASN A 548 13.38 10.39 -6.54
N LEU A 549 14.37 9.70 -5.96
CA LEU A 549 14.33 9.32 -4.55
C LEU A 549 14.57 10.57 -3.70
N ALA A 550 13.51 11.01 -3.00
CA ALA A 550 13.53 12.21 -2.20
C ALA A 550 14.58 12.14 -1.07
N VAL A 551 14.99 13.30 -0.56
CA VAL A 551 15.65 13.33 0.75
C VAL A 551 14.58 13.08 1.79
N GLY A 552 14.83 12.17 2.72
CA GLY A 552 13.86 11.90 3.77
C GLY A 552 13.91 10.47 4.24
N GLU A 553 12.97 10.13 5.11
CA GLU A 553 12.76 8.75 5.52
C GLU A 553 12.05 7.97 4.42
N HIS A 554 12.60 6.81 4.10
CA HIS A 554 12.03 5.87 3.15
C HIS A 554 12.06 4.48 3.78
N ALA A 555 11.01 3.70 3.55
CA ALA A 555 10.94 2.30 3.96
C ALA A 555 11.67 1.43 2.94
N PHE A 556 12.86 0.94 3.28
CA PHE A 556 13.62 0.04 2.43
C PHE A 556 13.31 -1.42 2.76
N SER A 557 13.04 -2.21 1.74
CA SER A 557 12.86 -3.66 1.81
C SER A 557 13.49 -4.29 0.56
N ALA A 558 13.43 -5.61 0.44
CA ALA A 558 13.82 -6.27 -0.79
C ALA A 558 13.05 -7.57 -1.01
N LEU A 559 12.79 -7.88 -2.28
CA LEU A 559 12.33 -9.18 -2.74
C LEU A 559 13.54 -10.09 -2.95
N VAL A 560 13.59 -11.20 -2.23
CA VAL A 560 14.72 -12.14 -2.25
C VAL A 560 14.26 -13.47 -2.84
N ARG A 561 14.99 -13.98 -3.83
CA ARG A 561 14.76 -15.34 -4.35
C ARG A 561 15.89 -16.27 -3.93
N ALA A 562 15.54 -17.49 -3.52
CA ALA A 562 16.53 -18.55 -3.27
C ALA A 562 17.09 -19.17 -4.56
N SER A 563 16.32 -19.12 -5.64
CA SER A 563 16.68 -19.58 -6.98
C SER A 563 15.88 -18.80 -8.01
N ALA A 564 16.31 -18.83 -9.29
CA ALA A 564 15.59 -18.17 -10.38
C ALA A 564 14.08 -18.49 -10.40
N ASP A 565 13.72 -19.71 -10.00
CA ASP A 565 12.39 -20.29 -10.16
C ASP A 565 11.56 -20.37 -8.87
N THR A 566 12.08 -19.88 -7.75
CA THR A 566 11.32 -19.79 -6.48
C THR A 566 10.55 -18.49 -6.40
N GLN A 567 9.37 -18.52 -5.77
CA GLN A 567 8.64 -17.28 -5.44
C GLN A 567 9.52 -16.37 -4.57
N PRO A 568 9.57 -15.06 -4.84
CA PRO A 568 10.30 -14.13 -4.00
C PRO A 568 9.67 -14.07 -2.60
N ARG A 569 10.49 -13.74 -1.62
CA ARG A 569 10.10 -13.47 -0.24
C ARG A 569 10.53 -12.06 0.15
N LEU A 570 9.71 -11.40 0.94
CA LEU A 570 9.90 -10.01 1.33
C LEU A 570 10.78 -9.91 2.58
N LEU A 571 11.88 -9.13 2.53
CA LEU A 571 12.62 -8.76 3.73
C LEU A 571 11.80 -7.80 4.61
N PRO A 572 11.98 -7.81 5.93
CA PRO A 572 11.39 -6.80 6.80
C PRO A 572 11.72 -5.39 6.30
N ALA A 573 10.70 -4.55 6.15
CA ALA A 573 10.89 -3.15 5.80
C ALA A 573 11.61 -2.43 6.95
N THR A 574 12.63 -1.66 6.61
CA THR A 574 13.41 -0.84 7.54
C THR A 574 13.36 0.59 7.07
N THR A 575 12.84 1.49 7.91
CA THR A 575 12.80 2.91 7.60
C THR A 575 14.18 3.52 7.81
N LEU A 576 14.80 4.01 6.72
CA LEU A 576 16.12 4.63 6.74
C LEU A 576 16.07 5.96 5.99
N ARG A 577 16.90 6.91 6.41
CA ARG A 577 16.91 8.26 5.85
C ARG A 577 17.91 8.37 4.70
N VAL A 578 17.45 8.80 3.52
CA VAL A 578 18.29 9.24 2.40
C VAL A 578 18.75 10.67 2.68
N ALA A 579 20.07 10.90 2.69
CA ALA A 579 20.66 12.20 3.03
C ALA A 579 20.59 13.21 1.85
N ALA A 580 20.63 14.52 2.16
CA ALA A 580 20.56 15.59 1.17
C ALA A 580 21.87 15.82 0.41
N THR A 581 22.99 15.71 1.13
CA THR A 581 24.35 15.80 0.61
C THR A 581 25.04 14.45 0.76
N PRO A 582 26.04 14.13 -0.09
CA PRO A 582 26.92 13.00 0.14
C PRO A 582 27.46 13.15 1.56
N GLN A 583 27.04 12.24 2.44
CA GLN A 583 27.76 12.13 3.69
C GLN A 583 29.08 11.52 3.29
N ALA A 584 30.18 12.21 3.60
CA ALA A 584 31.46 11.54 3.79
C ALA A 584 31.32 10.64 5.03
N SER A 585 30.44 9.65 4.94
CA SER A 585 30.39 8.52 5.84
C SER A 585 31.49 7.59 5.38
N ALA A 586 32.71 7.99 5.70
CA ALA A 586 33.71 7.01 6.08
C ALA A 586 33.19 6.30 7.34
N SER A 587 32.25 5.36 7.17
CA SER A 587 32.11 4.30 8.17
C SER A 587 33.26 3.33 7.91
N LEU A 588 34.42 3.66 8.47
CA LEU A 588 35.50 2.71 8.63
C LEU A 588 35.31 2.01 9.97
N GLN A 589 35.28 0.68 9.84
CA GLN A 589 35.20 -0.41 10.80
C GLN A 589 35.81 -0.16 12.20
N GLY A 590 35.22 -0.79 13.22
CA GLY A 590 35.88 -1.08 14.50
C GLY A 590 35.13 -0.63 15.76
N ALA A 591 34.31 0.42 15.68
CA ALA A 591 33.60 0.96 16.84
C ALA A 591 32.28 0.22 17.13
N HIS A 592 32.15 -0.34 18.32
CA HIS A 592 30.94 -0.96 18.86
C HIS A 592 30.50 -0.20 20.11
N GLY A 593 29.22 0.10 20.27
CA GLY A 593 28.73 0.72 21.48
C GLY A 593 27.21 0.90 21.51
N SER A 594 26.71 1.41 22.63
CA SER A 594 25.31 1.74 22.84
C SER A 594 25.21 3.04 23.65
N ILE A 595 24.12 3.79 23.45
CA ILE A 595 23.65 4.79 24.40
C ILE A 595 22.50 4.14 25.16
N ASP A 596 22.75 3.79 26.41
CA ASP A 596 21.83 3.01 27.24
C ASP A 596 20.77 3.92 27.88
N THR A 597 21.13 5.15 28.22
CA THR A 597 20.23 6.14 28.81
C THR A 597 20.54 7.52 28.29
N ALA A 598 19.50 8.29 27.94
CA ALA A 598 19.55 9.73 27.72
C ALA A 598 18.32 10.35 28.39
N GLN A 599 18.50 10.98 29.55
CA GLN A 599 17.38 11.48 30.36
C GLN A 599 17.63 12.91 30.84
N VAL A 600 16.57 13.71 30.86
CA VAL A 600 16.58 15.04 31.47
C VAL A 600 16.44 14.88 32.98
N THR A 601 17.44 15.35 33.72
CA THR A 601 17.48 15.31 35.19
C THR A 601 16.92 16.60 35.80
N ALA A 602 16.45 16.54 37.05
CA ALA A 602 16.00 17.73 37.78
C ALA A 602 17.14 18.74 37.90
N GLY A 603 17.00 19.89 37.23
CA GLY A 603 18.03 20.93 37.12
C GLY A 603 18.55 21.19 35.69
N ASP A 604 17.70 21.06 34.67
CA ASP A 604 17.97 21.42 33.27
C ASP A 604 19.26 20.83 32.67
N ALA A 605 19.60 19.58 33.01
CA ALA A 605 20.75 18.88 32.45
C ALA A 605 20.37 17.49 31.93
N VAL A 606 20.91 17.12 30.76
CA VAL A 606 20.78 15.77 30.20
C VAL A 606 21.92 14.92 30.74
N GLU A 607 21.58 13.78 31.32
CA GLU A 607 22.53 12.73 31.66
C GLU A 607 22.48 11.65 30.57
N VAL A 608 23.64 11.34 30.00
CA VAL A 608 23.80 10.33 28.95
C VAL A 608 24.81 9.30 29.40
N ALA A 609 24.46 8.03 29.32
CA ALA A 609 25.35 6.92 29.66
C ALA A 609 25.26 5.82 28.61
N GLY A 610 26.34 5.08 28.48
CA GLY A 610 26.44 4.02 27.49
C GLY A 610 27.72 3.21 27.66
N TRP A 611 28.05 2.46 26.62
CA TRP A 611 29.33 1.79 26.52
C TRP A 611 29.87 1.87 25.09
N ALA A 612 31.18 1.79 24.92
CA ALA A 612 31.81 1.71 23.62
C ALA A 612 33.19 1.03 23.67
N LEU A 613 33.55 0.34 22.59
CA LEU A 613 34.85 -0.25 22.31
C LEU A 613 35.23 0.07 20.87
N VAL A 614 36.53 0.23 20.59
CA VAL A 614 37.04 0.29 19.21
C VAL A 614 38.04 -0.85 19.03
N ASP A 615 37.76 -1.75 18.08
CA ASP A 615 38.56 -2.96 17.82
C ASP A 615 38.80 -3.81 19.08
N GLY A 616 37.80 -3.87 19.96
CA GLY A 616 37.87 -4.59 21.23
C GLY A 616 38.70 -3.91 22.32
N GLN A 617 39.19 -2.69 22.12
CA GLN A 617 39.98 -1.91 23.08
C GLN A 617 39.17 -0.75 23.68
N THR A 618 39.55 -0.32 24.89
CA THR A 618 39.02 0.90 25.51
C THR A 618 39.37 2.12 24.63
N PRO A 619 38.39 2.94 24.21
CA PRO A 619 38.69 4.13 23.42
C PRO A 619 39.52 5.15 24.20
N ALA A 620 40.24 6.03 23.51
CA ALA A 620 40.94 7.15 24.14
C ALA A 620 39.96 8.22 24.66
N GLN A 621 38.85 8.42 23.96
CA GLN A 621 37.83 9.42 24.30
C GLN A 621 36.47 8.98 23.76
N VAL A 622 35.40 9.37 24.46
CA VAL A 622 34.04 9.43 23.93
C VAL A 622 33.55 10.87 23.95
N ALA A 623 32.89 11.30 22.88
CA ALA A 623 32.28 12.61 22.73
C ALA A 623 30.82 12.42 22.32
N VAL A 624 29.91 13.18 22.92
CA VAL A 624 28.49 13.18 22.55
C VAL A 624 28.21 14.42 21.71
N VAL A 625 27.69 14.18 20.51
CA VAL A 625 27.29 15.18 19.53
C VAL A 625 25.77 15.17 19.41
N LEU A 626 25.18 16.35 19.32
CA LEU A 626 23.74 16.51 19.12
C LEU A 626 23.41 16.96 17.70
N ASP A 627 22.36 16.38 17.15
CA ASP A 627 21.80 16.68 15.84
C ASP A 627 22.88 16.71 14.75
N SER A 628 23.10 17.84 14.07
CA SER A 628 23.96 17.91 12.88
C SER A 628 25.41 18.35 13.13
N GLY A 629 25.89 18.49 14.37
CA GLY A 629 27.35 18.61 14.57
C GLY A 629 27.91 19.28 15.82
N GLN A 630 27.10 19.74 16.78
CA GLN A 630 27.65 20.38 17.98
C GLN A 630 28.09 19.32 19.01
N MET A 631 29.38 19.31 19.35
CA MET A 631 29.91 18.50 20.46
C MET A 631 29.49 19.13 21.79
N LEU A 632 28.74 18.38 22.59
CA LEU A 632 28.16 18.88 23.86
C LEU A 632 28.99 18.52 25.08
N ALA A 633 29.55 17.31 25.10
CA ALA A 633 30.39 16.84 26.19
C ALA A 633 31.34 15.74 25.68
N SER A 634 32.49 15.60 26.34
CA SER A 634 33.41 14.48 26.09
C SER A 634 34.03 13.99 27.39
N SER A 635 34.48 12.74 27.39
CA SER A 635 35.14 12.09 28.53
C SER A 635 36.20 11.13 28.02
N THR A 636 37.29 11.02 28.77
CA THR A 636 38.32 9.99 28.61
C THR A 636 38.24 8.92 29.71
N ALA A 637 37.29 9.07 30.64
CA ALA A 637 37.08 8.14 31.74
C ALA A 637 36.11 7.03 31.34
N PHE A 638 36.60 5.79 31.35
CA PHE A 638 35.84 4.57 31.11
C PHE A 638 35.87 3.65 32.32
N PHE A 639 34.83 2.84 32.50
CA PHE A 639 34.74 1.83 33.56
C PHE A 639 34.31 0.47 33.01
N THR A 640 34.61 -0.61 33.74
CA THR A 640 34.26 -1.97 33.32
C THR A 640 32.75 -2.21 33.46
N ARG A 641 32.14 -2.82 32.45
CA ARG A 641 30.72 -3.16 32.38
C ARG A 641 30.54 -4.68 32.40
N PRO A 642 30.14 -5.31 33.53
CA PRO A 642 30.08 -6.77 33.65
C PRO A 642 29.19 -7.45 32.59
N ASP A 643 28.10 -6.80 32.21
CA ASP A 643 27.18 -7.21 31.15
C ASP A 643 27.84 -7.23 29.76
N VAL A 644 28.69 -6.24 29.46
CA VAL A 644 29.45 -6.17 28.21
C VAL A 644 30.55 -7.23 28.19
N VAL A 645 31.24 -7.44 29.32
CA VAL A 645 32.26 -8.50 29.47
C VAL A 645 31.63 -9.88 29.27
N GLN A 646 30.47 -10.14 29.88
CA GLN A 646 29.76 -11.41 29.74
C GLN A 646 29.27 -11.67 28.30
N SER A 647 28.84 -10.62 27.60
CA SER A 647 28.26 -10.73 26.26
C SER A 647 29.32 -10.84 25.16
N LEU A 648 30.43 -10.10 25.29
CA LEU A 648 31.47 -10.03 24.24
C LEU A 648 32.74 -10.82 24.59
N GLY A 649 32.91 -11.27 25.84
CA GLY A 649 34.12 -11.94 26.30
C GLY A 649 35.34 -11.02 26.43
N ILE A 650 35.16 -9.70 26.38
CA ILE A 650 36.22 -8.69 26.38
C ILE A 650 36.22 -7.96 27.73
N ALA A 651 37.31 -8.04 28.50
CA ALA A 651 37.40 -7.49 29.86
C ALA A 651 37.78 -5.99 29.94
N ASN A 652 37.94 -5.32 28.80
CA ASN A 652 38.36 -3.92 28.73
C ASN A 652 37.28 -2.96 29.25
N ALA A 653 37.70 -1.82 29.81
CA ALA A 653 36.78 -0.78 30.27
C ALA A 653 36.02 -0.18 29.07
N ALA A 654 34.70 -0.26 29.09
CA ALA A 654 33.86 0.12 27.95
C ALA A 654 32.76 1.12 28.34
N GLY A 655 32.34 1.15 29.60
CA GLY A 655 31.27 2.01 30.09
C GLY A 655 31.69 3.47 30.21
N TRP A 656 30.81 4.40 29.87
CA TRP A 656 31.01 5.84 29.98
C TRP A 656 29.73 6.56 30.41
N ARG A 657 29.88 7.75 31.00
CA ARG A 657 28.78 8.62 31.42
C ARG A 657 29.16 10.09 31.27
N LEU A 658 28.23 10.89 30.79
CA LEU A 658 28.39 12.31 30.48
C LEU A 658 27.16 13.09 30.94
N ARG A 659 27.35 14.36 31.30
CA ARG A 659 26.27 15.29 31.66
C ARG A 659 26.49 16.63 30.98
N PHE A 660 25.45 17.22 30.39
CA PHE A 660 25.49 18.54 29.77
C PHE A 660 24.18 19.33 29.98
N PRO A 661 24.19 20.67 29.98
CA PRO A 661 22.99 21.49 30.18
C PRO A 661 22.03 21.44 28.97
N VAL A 662 20.73 21.52 29.23
CA VAL A 662 19.62 21.56 28.24
C VAL A 662 19.50 22.94 27.58
N GLY A 663 20.07 23.98 28.20
CA GLY A 663 19.82 25.40 27.91
C GLY A 663 20.36 25.94 26.58
N THR A 664 19.81 25.43 25.46
CA THR A 664 19.74 25.98 24.08
C THR A 664 18.91 25.06 23.15
N LEU A 665 18.47 23.88 23.61
CA LEU A 665 17.80 22.87 22.76
C LEU A 665 16.36 23.27 22.43
N ALA A 666 15.95 23.03 21.18
CA ALA A 666 14.57 23.22 20.70
C ALA A 666 13.59 22.32 21.48
N ALA A 667 12.29 22.61 21.39
CA ALA A 667 11.30 21.62 21.83
C ALA A 667 11.21 20.53 20.76
N GLY A 668 11.02 19.28 21.16
CA GLY A 668 10.82 18.15 20.24
C GLY A 668 11.91 17.09 20.36
N LYS A 669 11.95 16.18 19.37
CA LYS A 669 12.90 15.07 19.36
C LYS A 669 14.28 15.55 18.93
N HIS A 670 15.29 15.17 19.69
CA HIS A 670 16.69 15.41 19.40
C HIS A 670 17.46 14.10 19.29
N ARG A 671 18.48 14.07 18.43
CA ARG A 671 19.29 12.86 18.21
C ARG A 671 20.70 13.05 18.77
N LEU A 672 21.08 12.18 19.70
CA LEU A 672 22.42 12.07 20.26
C LEU A 672 23.25 11.06 19.47
N ARG A 673 24.53 11.39 19.27
CA ARG A 673 25.53 10.53 18.64
C ARG A 673 26.75 10.44 19.55
N ALA A 674 27.11 9.23 19.97
CA ALA A 674 28.35 8.98 20.70
C ALA A 674 29.46 8.70 19.68
N LEU A 675 30.42 9.63 19.57
CA LEU A 675 31.64 9.47 18.81
C LEU A 675 32.77 8.98 19.72
N VAL A 676 33.59 8.05 19.28
CA VAL A 676 34.72 7.50 20.03
C VAL A 676 36.01 7.64 19.26
N THR A 677 37.04 8.15 19.92
CA THR A 677 38.39 8.28 19.35
C THR A 677 39.23 7.09 19.81
N PRO A 678 39.87 6.34 18.91
CA PRO A 678 40.74 5.22 19.28
C PRO A 678 42.06 5.69 19.91
N LEU A 679 42.70 4.81 20.68
CA LEU A 679 44.05 5.02 21.24
C LEU A 679 45.15 5.19 20.18
N SER A 680 44.91 4.71 18.96
CA SER A 680 45.84 4.84 17.83
C SER A 680 45.98 6.26 17.29
N GLY A 681 45.17 7.21 17.75
CA GLY A 681 45.16 8.59 17.25
C GLY A 681 44.45 8.77 15.90
N ALA A 682 43.71 7.76 15.43
CA ALA A 682 42.89 7.85 14.23
C ALA A 682 41.63 8.73 14.46
N PRO A 683 40.88 9.11 13.39
CA PRO A 683 39.70 9.95 13.50
C PRO A 683 38.62 9.34 14.41
N ALA A 684 37.78 10.18 15.03
CA ALA A 684 36.66 9.72 15.85
C ALA A 684 35.61 8.97 15.01
N TYR A 685 35.12 7.83 15.53
CA TYR A 685 34.13 6.96 14.90
C TYR A 685 32.78 7.07 15.60
N LEU A 686 31.67 6.86 14.88
CA LEU A 686 30.35 6.77 15.51
C LEU A 686 30.19 5.40 16.20
N ALA A 687 30.06 5.38 17.53
CA ALA A 687 29.80 4.17 18.31
C ALA A 687 28.30 3.84 18.41
N ALA A 688 27.45 4.84 18.62
CA ALA A 688 26.01 4.67 18.81
C ALA A 688 25.22 5.96 18.59
N SER A 689 23.92 5.84 18.32
CA SER A 689 22.98 6.98 18.30
C SER A 689 21.69 6.66 19.03
N ALA A 690 21.12 7.65 19.71
CA ALA A 690 19.83 7.55 20.39
C ALA A 690 19.00 8.82 20.20
N GLU A 691 17.69 8.70 20.30
CA GLU A 691 16.78 9.84 20.31
C GLU A 691 16.25 10.09 21.72
N PHE A 692 16.07 11.35 22.07
CA PHE A 692 15.36 11.76 23.27
C PHE A 692 14.50 12.98 22.97
N GLU A 693 13.41 13.14 23.70
CA GLU A 693 12.47 14.25 23.49
C GLU A 693 12.66 15.33 24.55
N VAL A 694 12.83 16.56 24.09
CA VAL A 694 12.81 17.76 24.93
C VAL A 694 11.38 18.30 24.91
N THR A 695 10.56 17.91 25.88
CA THR A 695 9.21 18.45 26.04
C THR A 695 9.28 19.84 26.70
N ARG A 696 9.02 20.90 25.92
CA ARG A 696 8.81 22.24 26.50
C ARG A 696 7.36 22.38 26.97
N PRO A 697 7.10 22.90 28.18
CA PRO A 697 5.76 23.29 28.56
C PRO A 697 5.22 24.37 27.61
N SER A 698 3.91 24.34 27.33
CA SER A 698 3.21 25.42 26.60
C SER A 698 3.58 26.79 27.18
N PRO A 699 3.74 27.84 26.37
CA PRO A 699 4.01 29.18 26.87
C PRO A 699 3.03 29.57 27.99
N ALA A 700 3.55 30.14 29.08
CA ALA A 700 2.74 30.53 30.22
C ALA A 700 1.86 31.74 29.85
N VAL A 701 0.57 31.64 30.13
CA VAL A 701 -0.36 32.75 29.90
C VAL A 701 0.05 33.95 30.75
N PRO A 702 0.22 35.16 30.16
CA PRO A 702 0.50 36.36 30.91
C PRO A 702 -0.56 36.61 31.99
N ALA A 703 -0.14 37.05 33.18
CA ALA A 703 -1.07 37.35 34.26
C ALA A 703 -2.05 38.45 33.84
N LYS A 704 -3.28 38.39 34.33
CA LYS A 704 -4.30 39.40 34.03
C LYS A 704 -3.81 40.78 34.48
N GLY A 705 -3.81 41.76 33.58
CA GLY A 705 -3.29 43.11 33.83
C GLY A 705 -1.81 43.33 33.49
N SER A 706 -1.12 42.34 32.93
CA SER A 706 0.27 42.49 32.48
C SER A 706 0.40 43.52 31.33
N PRO A 707 1.56 44.20 31.21
CA PRO A 707 1.84 45.07 30.06
C PRO A 707 1.70 44.34 28.71
N LEU A 708 1.34 45.09 27.65
CA LEU A 708 1.20 44.53 26.30
C LEU A 708 2.49 43.86 25.77
N SER A 709 3.67 44.25 26.27
CA SER A 709 4.94 43.61 25.93
C SER A 709 5.01 42.13 26.34
N ASP A 710 4.30 41.72 27.39
CA ASP A 710 4.21 40.30 27.77
C ASP A 710 3.29 39.54 26.82
N ALA A 711 2.21 40.17 26.34
CA ALA A 711 1.37 39.61 25.29
C ALA A 711 2.14 39.46 23.95
N VAL A 712 3.06 40.39 23.63
CA VAL A 712 3.97 40.26 22.49
C VAL A 712 4.85 39.02 22.64
N ARG A 713 5.52 38.87 23.79
CA ARG A 713 6.39 37.72 24.06
C ARG A 713 5.61 36.41 23.93
N TYR A 714 4.41 36.37 24.50
CA TYR A 714 3.52 35.21 24.42
C TYR A 714 3.10 34.91 22.97
N ALA A 715 2.70 35.91 22.19
CA ALA A 715 2.29 35.71 20.79
C ALA A 715 3.44 35.18 19.92
N VAL A 716 4.66 35.68 20.08
CA VAL A 716 5.86 35.17 19.38
C VAL A 716 6.17 33.74 19.80
N GLN A 717 6.11 33.44 21.10
CA GLN A 717 6.32 32.09 21.63
C GLN A 717 5.24 31.11 21.14
N MET A 718 3.99 31.55 21.01
CA MET A 718 2.90 30.73 20.47
C MET A 718 3.08 30.45 18.97
N LEU A 719 3.54 31.42 18.19
CA LEU A 719 3.89 31.21 16.77
C LEU A 719 5.03 30.19 16.62
N ASP A 720 6.09 30.29 17.44
CA ASP A 720 7.20 29.34 17.42
C ASP A 720 6.76 27.94 17.89
N TYR A 721 5.99 27.86 18.98
CA TYR A 721 5.47 26.61 19.54
C TYR A 721 4.57 25.85 18.55
N ARG A 722 3.81 26.55 17.72
CA ARG A 722 2.88 25.95 16.75
C ARG A 722 3.51 25.70 15.38
N GLN A 723 4.73 26.17 15.13
CA GLN A 723 5.43 25.92 13.87
C GLN A 723 5.96 24.48 13.86
N GLN A 724 5.64 23.74 12.79
CA GLN A 724 6.11 22.38 12.58
C GLN A 724 7.63 22.38 12.30
N GLU A 725 8.29 21.23 12.50
CA GLU A 725 9.73 21.06 12.25
C GLU A 725 10.12 21.48 10.81
N GLY A 726 9.24 21.24 9.84
CA GLY A 726 9.41 21.64 8.45
C GLY A 726 9.27 23.15 8.18
N GLY A 727 9.04 23.99 9.20
CA GLY A 727 8.96 25.45 9.04
C GLY A 727 7.59 26.00 8.64
N TYR A 728 6.54 25.19 8.68
CA TYR A 728 5.17 25.57 8.31
C TYR A 728 4.21 25.49 9.50
N TRP A 729 3.03 26.09 9.37
CA TRP A 729 1.90 25.94 10.28
C TRP A 729 0.77 25.18 9.61
N LEU A 730 0.01 24.43 10.41
CA LEU A 730 -1.23 23.79 9.96
C LEU A 730 -2.38 24.77 10.09
N THR A 731 -3.33 24.68 9.16
CA THR A 731 -4.59 25.43 9.18
C THR A 731 -5.70 24.56 9.72
N GLU A 732 -6.68 25.15 10.36
CA GLU A 732 -7.86 24.46 10.84
C GLU A 732 -9.05 24.67 9.89
N HIS A 733 -9.82 23.62 9.58
CA HIS A 733 -11.04 23.75 8.79
C HIS A 733 -12.27 23.17 9.49
N THR A 734 -13.45 23.71 9.18
CA THR A 734 -14.75 23.25 9.68
C THR A 734 -15.77 23.11 8.54
N GLN A 735 -16.85 22.35 8.79
CA GLN A 735 -17.93 22.12 7.81
C GLN A 735 -18.97 23.26 7.75
N ALA A 736 -18.98 24.13 8.76
CA ALA A 736 -19.88 25.27 8.88
C ALA A 736 -19.11 26.53 9.28
N ALA A 737 -19.71 27.71 9.09
CA ALA A 737 -19.16 29.02 9.44
C ALA A 737 -19.12 29.27 10.97
N VAL A 738 -18.64 28.27 11.72
CA VAL A 738 -18.48 28.28 13.17
C VAL A 738 -17.28 27.40 13.53
N PHE A 739 -16.45 27.86 14.47
CA PHE A 739 -15.22 27.16 14.88
C PHE A 739 -15.50 26.09 15.92
N THR A 740 -16.11 24.99 15.49
CA THR A 740 -16.42 23.82 16.34
C THR A 740 -15.90 22.55 15.68
N GLN A 741 -15.19 21.72 16.47
CA GLN A 741 -14.55 20.48 15.99
C GLN A 741 -13.64 20.71 14.76
N PRO A 742 -12.67 21.64 14.83
CA PRO A 742 -11.76 21.88 13.71
C PRO A 742 -10.89 20.66 13.42
N ALA A 743 -10.64 20.40 12.14
CA ALA A 743 -9.65 19.43 11.68
C ALA A 743 -8.41 20.17 11.13
N PRO A 744 -7.19 19.73 11.46
CA PRO A 744 -5.97 20.34 10.94
C PRO A 744 -5.68 19.85 9.52
N GLU A 745 -5.10 20.71 8.70
CA GLU A 745 -4.63 20.39 7.35
C GLU A 745 -3.44 21.27 6.94
N LEU A 746 -2.67 20.82 5.95
CA LEU A 746 -1.62 21.62 5.35
C LEU A 746 -2.22 22.61 4.35
N ASN A 747 -1.86 23.89 4.47
CA ASN A 747 -2.37 24.96 3.64
C ASN A 747 -1.22 25.89 3.25
N VAL A 748 -0.76 25.82 2.00
CA VAL A 748 0.36 26.64 1.49
C VAL A 748 0.01 28.13 1.52
N PHE A 749 -1.22 28.47 1.12
CA PHE A 749 -1.75 29.82 1.13
C PHE A 749 -1.62 30.49 2.50
N ALA A 750 -2.07 29.83 3.57
CA ALA A 750 -2.04 30.39 4.93
C ALA A 750 -0.61 30.70 5.39
N ASN A 751 0.33 29.80 5.08
CA ASN A 751 1.75 30.01 5.37
C ASN A 751 2.33 31.21 4.61
N ALA A 752 1.98 31.36 3.33
CA ALA A 752 2.37 32.53 2.54
C ALA A 752 1.77 33.84 3.11
N GLN A 753 0.50 33.82 3.54
CA GLN A 753 -0.14 34.99 4.15
C GLN A 753 0.52 35.40 5.47
N ILE A 754 0.91 34.45 6.33
CA ILE A 754 1.64 34.76 7.58
C ILE A 754 2.96 35.48 7.27
N VAL A 755 3.68 35.04 6.22
CA VAL A 755 4.88 35.73 5.75
C VAL A 755 4.57 37.14 5.27
N ASP A 756 3.52 37.34 4.45
CA ASP A 756 3.14 38.67 3.94
C ASP A 756 2.77 39.64 5.08
N ILE A 757 2.04 39.16 6.09
CA ILE A 757 1.60 39.95 7.25
C ILE A 757 2.80 40.35 8.11
N LEU A 758 3.69 39.41 8.45
CA LEU A 758 4.79 39.66 9.37
C LEU A 758 6.02 40.30 8.72
N ALA A 759 6.23 40.12 7.41
CA ALA A 759 7.45 40.55 6.74
C ALA A 759 7.87 41.99 7.07
N PRO A 760 6.98 43.00 7.05
CA PRO A 760 7.42 44.37 7.28
C PRO A 760 7.58 44.74 8.76
N VAL A 761 7.35 43.82 9.72
CA VAL A 761 7.70 43.98 11.15
C VAL A 761 8.67 42.89 11.64
N ALA A 762 9.16 42.02 10.77
CA ALA A 762 9.86 40.80 11.16
C ALA A 762 11.16 41.06 11.94
N ALA A 763 11.88 42.15 11.63
CA ALA A 763 13.06 42.57 12.37
C ALA A 763 12.70 43.07 13.78
N ALA A 764 11.71 43.95 13.91
CA ALA A 764 11.27 44.49 15.19
C ALA A 764 10.69 43.40 16.11
N ALA A 765 9.99 42.42 15.52
CA ALA A 765 9.42 41.28 16.23
C ALA A 765 10.40 40.12 16.49
N ALA A 766 11.64 40.22 16.01
CA ALA A 766 12.65 39.16 16.07
C ALA A 766 12.18 37.79 15.51
N VAL A 767 11.27 37.79 14.52
CA VAL A 767 10.73 36.56 13.88
C VAL A 767 11.41 36.22 12.56
N GLN A 768 12.49 36.91 12.17
CA GLN A 768 13.19 36.64 10.90
C GLN A 768 13.62 35.17 10.72
N PRO A 769 14.21 34.49 11.73
CA PRO A 769 14.58 33.07 11.57
C PRO A 769 13.35 32.18 11.34
N MET A 770 12.25 32.46 12.05
CA MET A 770 10.99 31.75 11.90
C MET A 770 10.42 31.89 10.49
N LEU A 771 10.42 33.12 9.94
CA LEU A 771 9.96 33.36 8.57
C LEU A 771 10.93 32.83 7.51
N ALA A 772 12.23 32.76 7.80
CA ALA A 772 13.20 32.16 6.88
C ALA A 772 12.93 30.66 6.69
N ARG A 773 12.61 29.93 7.79
CA ARG A 773 12.17 28.53 7.71
C ARG A 773 10.90 28.39 6.87
N THR A 774 9.92 29.26 7.06
CA THR A 774 8.68 29.24 6.26
C THR A 774 8.92 29.55 4.79
N ARG A 775 9.80 30.50 4.45
CA ARG A 775 10.16 30.76 3.04
C ARG A 775 10.84 29.56 2.40
N GLN A 776 11.72 28.88 3.13
CA GLN A 776 12.33 27.64 2.66
C GLN A 776 11.29 26.54 2.43
N PHE A 777 10.31 26.41 3.32
CA PHE A 777 9.16 25.52 3.11
C PHE A 777 8.37 25.88 1.84
N LEU A 778 8.02 27.15 1.65
CA LEU A 778 7.26 27.63 0.49
C LEU A 778 8.01 27.42 -0.82
N GLN A 779 9.33 27.65 -0.85
CA GLN A 779 10.19 27.39 -2.02
C GLN A 779 10.14 25.92 -2.47
N GLN A 780 10.07 24.98 -1.53
CA GLN A 780 9.96 23.55 -1.86
C GLN A 780 8.61 23.20 -2.52
N GLN A 781 7.59 24.04 -2.32
CA GLN A 781 6.26 23.83 -2.90
C GLN A 781 6.18 24.18 -4.39
N ILE A 782 7.19 24.87 -4.94
CA ILE A 782 7.27 25.17 -6.38
C ILE A 782 7.63 23.87 -7.13
N GLU A 783 6.70 23.38 -7.94
CA GLU A 783 6.90 22.17 -8.73
C GLU A 783 7.84 22.39 -9.92
N SER A 784 8.25 21.32 -10.58
CA SER A 784 9.02 21.38 -11.85
C SER A 784 8.26 22.04 -13.01
N THR A 785 6.95 22.27 -12.85
CA THR A 785 6.11 23.06 -13.75
C THR A 785 6.21 24.56 -13.45
N GLY A 786 6.73 24.93 -12.28
CA GLY A 786 6.70 26.27 -11.71
C GLY A 786 5.39 26.60 -11.00
N LEU A 787 4.42 25.68 -11.00
CA LEU A 787 3.13 25.87 -10.34
C LEU A 787 3.20 25.41 -8.88
N VAL A 788 2.25 25.89 -8.08
CA VAL A 788 2.11 25.54 -6.67
C VAL A 788 0.69 25.01 -6.44
N ARG A 789 0.57 24.08 -5.49
CA ARG A 789 -0.70 23.51 -5.06
C ARG A 789 -1.02 23.92 -3.64
N TYR A 790 -2.31 24.14 -3.39
CA TYR A 790 -2.87 24.34 -2.06
C TYR A 790 -2.37 23.36 -0.97
N HIS A 791 -2.37 22.05 -1.23
CA HIS A 791 -1.92 21.01 -0.27
C HIS A 791 -0.40 20.75 -0.32
N GLY A 792 0.36 21.61 -1.00
CA GLY A 792 1.80 21.45 -1.16
C GLY A 792 2.20 20.44 -2.24
N ASN A 793 3.50 20.37 -2.47
CA ASN A 793 4.10 19.55 -3.51
C ASN A 793 3.98 18.04 -3.16
N PRO A 794 3.29 17.23 -3.97
CA PRO A 794 3.06 15.81 -3.70
C PRO A 794 4.32 14.95 -3.66
N ALA A 795 5.45 15.47 -4.14
CA ALA A 795 6.75 14.82 -4.08
C ALA A 795 7.45 15.00 -2.72
N LEU A 796 6.90 15.81 -1.81
CA LEU A 796 7.48 16.09 -0.50
C LEU A 796 6.81 15.27 0.63
N PRO A 797 7.58 14.85 1.65
CA PRO A 797 7.04 14.17 2.83
C PRO A 797 5.95 14.95 3.57
N THR A 798 5.94 16.29 3.46
CA THR A 798 4.93 17.18 4.06
C THR A 798 3.52 16.95 3.52
N HIS A 799 3.38 16.35 2.33
CA HIS A 799 2.09 15.96 1.75
C HIS A 799 1.57 14.62 2.34
N GLY A 800 2.42 13.83 2.99
CA GLY A 800 2.09 12.50 3.50
C GLY A 800 1.24 12.53 4.77
N SER A 801 0.02 11.96 4.68
CA SER A 801 -0.98 11.64 5.72
C SER A 801 -2.16 12.58 5.97
N LEU A 802 -2.15 13.83 5.48
CA LEU A 802 -3.20 14.81 5.84
C LEU A 802 -4.11 15.26 4.69
N SER A 803 -3.71 15.08 3.42
CA SER A 803 -4.42 15.68 2.29
C SER A 803 -4.17 14.96 0.96
N CYS A 804 -5.03 15.23 -0.02
CA CYS A 804 -4.94 14.71 -1.39
C CYS A 804 -4.27 15.70 -2.35
N LYS A 805 -3.76 15.20 -3.48
CA LYS A 805 -3.11 16.00 -4.53
C LYS A 805 -4.13 16.89 -5.24
N ILE A 806 -4.26 18.13 -4.79
CA ILE A 806 -5.18 19.12 -5.36
C ILE A 806 -4.56 19.78 -6.60
N THR A 807 -5.38 20.09 -7.61
CA THR A 807 -4.94 20.79 -8.84
C THR A 807 -4.16 22.07 -8.51
N PRO A 808 -3.06 22.42 -9.22
CA PRO A 808 -2.37 23.68 -8.99
C PRO A 808 -3.26 24.87 -9.32
N ASP A 809 -3.11 25.95 -8.57
CA ASP A 809 -3.98 27.11 -8.62
C ASP A 809 -3.18 28.42 -8.78
N ALA A 810 -3.88 29.46 -9.21
CA ALA A 810 -3.31 30.74 -9.55
C ALA A 810 -2.86 31.55 -8.32
N ASP A 811 -3.56 31.43 -7.19
CA ASP A 811 -3.27 32.23 -6.00
C ASP A 811 -2.10 31.70 -5.18
N ASP A 812 -2.01 30.40 -4.92
CA ASP A 812 -0.84 29.80 -4.28
C ASP A 812 0.41 30.00 -5.14
N THR A 813 0.29 29.80 -6.45
CA THR A 813 1.41 30.03 -7.39
C THR A 813 1.87 31.49 -7.33
N ALA A 814 0.95 32.45 -7.40
CA ALA A 814 1.30 33.87 -7.35
C ALA A 814 1.89 34.30 -6.00
N LEU A 815 1.33 33.83 -4.89
CA LEU A 815 1.80 34.17 -3.54
C LEU A 815 3.20 33.64 -3.27
N VAL A 816 3.46 32.37 -3.59
CA VAL A 816 4.77 31.74 -3.34
C VAL A 816 5.85 32.38 -4.20
N TRP A 817 5.60 32.60 -5.50
CA TRP A 817 6.59 33.27 -6.36
C TRP A 817 6.88 34.71 -5.94
N ARG A 818 5.93 35.41 -5.33
CA ARG A 818 6.14 36.76 -4.82
C ARG A 818 6.91 36.78 -3.50
N LEU A 819 6.59 35.87 -2.58
CA LEU A 819 7.07 35.93 -1.18
C LEU A 819 8.27 35.03 -0.88
N ALA A 820 8.47 34.00 -1.67
CA ALA A 820 9.53 33.00 -1.53
C ALA A 820 9.99 32.48 -2.90
N PRO A 821 10.46 33.35 -3.83
CA PRO A 821 10.91 32.92 -5.16
C PRO A 821 12.13 32.00 -5.07
N LEU A 822 12.25 31.12 -6.07
CA LEU A 822 13.50 30.45 -6.43
C LEU A 822 14.33 31.35 -7.35
N ASP A 823 15.66 31.24 -7.30
CA ASP A 823 16.58 31.83 -8.28
C ASP A 823 16.58 31.03 -9.59
N ASP A 824 15.39 30.83 -10.18
CA ASP A 824 15.19 30.16 -11.46
C ASP A 824 14.21 30.97 -12.33
N ALA A 825 14.76 31.86 -13.14
CA ALA A 825 13.98 32.73 -14.02
C ALA A 825 13.23 31.95 -15.11
N ALA A 826 13.77 30.83 -15.59
CA ALA A 826 13.14 30.02 -16.63
C ALA A 826 11.90 29.31 -16.09
N LEU A 827 11.99 28.76 -14.87
CA LEU A 827 10.85 28.14 -14.20
C LEU A 827 9.76 29.16 -13.86
N ARG A 828 10.15 30.37 -13.45
CA ARG A 828 9.22 31.49 -13.24
C ARG A 828 8.50 31.90 -14.52
N ASP A 829 9.22 32.03 -15.63
CA ASP A 829 8.62 32.36 -16.93
C ASP A 829 7.69 31.25 -17.44
N LYS A 830 8.00 29.98 -17.15
CA LYS A 830 7.11 28.84 -17.44
C LYS A 830 5.80 28.94 -16.65
N ALA A 831 5.87 29.25 -15.35
CA ALA A 831 4.69 29.45 -14.51
C ALA A 831 3.82 30.62 -15.02
N LEU A 832 4.44 31.76 -15.37
CA LEU A 832 3.75 32.92 -15.96
C LEU A 832 3.10 32.57 -17.31
N ALA A 833 3.78 31.79 -18.15
CA ALA A 833 3.23 31.34 -19.43
C ALA A 833 2.01 30.43 -19.24
N THR A 834 2.04 29.52 -18.27
CA THR A 834 0.87 28.70 -17.93
C THR A 834 -0.27 29.55 -17.36
N LEU A 835 0.02 30.47 -16.43
CA LEU A 835 -0.99 31.40 -15.90
C LEU A 835 -1.69 32.18 -17.03
N GLN A 836 -0.94 32.64 -18.03
CA GLN A 836 -1.47 33.34 -19.20
C GLN A 836 -2.43 32.50 -20.06
N GLN A 837 -2.28 31.17 -20.07
CA GLN A 837 -3.18 30.26 -20.80
C GLN A 837 -4.55 30.13 -20.14
N PHE A 838 -4.65 30.39 -18.83
CA PHE A 838 -5.87 30.31 -18.04
C PHE A 838 -6.52 31.69 -17.82
N ARG A 839 -6.40 32.57 -18.80
CA ARG A 839 -7.03 33.90 -18.83
C ARG A 839 -8.31 33.85 -19.67
N ASP A 840 -9.40 34.40 -19.16
CA ASP A 840 -10.68 34.42 -19.87
C ASP A 840 -10.83 35.61 -20.83
N SER A 841 -11.98 35.68 -21.51
CA SER A 841 -12.28 36.72 -22.49
C SER A 841 -12.36 38.14 -21.91
N ASP A 842 -12.67 38.25 -20.62
CA ASP A 842 -12.72 39.53 -19.90
C ASP A 842 -11.32 39.96 -19.43
N GLY A 843 -10.32 39.10 -19.64
CA GLY A 843 -8.94 39.35 -19.25
C GLY A 843 -8.64 39.02 -17.79
N LEU A 844 -9.49 38.24 -17.13
CA LEU A 844 -9.32 37.78 -15.74
C LEU A 844 -8.73 36.35 -15.71
N TYR A 845 -8.02 36.01 -14.63
CA TYR A 845 -7.35 34.72 -14.48
C TYR A 845 -8.25 33.72 -13.75
N ARG A 846 -8.29 32.49 -14.26
CA ARG A 846 -9.04 31.39 -13.66
C ARG A 846 -8.30 30.81 -12.44
N THR A 847 -9.04 30.21 -11.53
CA THR A 847 -8.51 29.63 -10.28
C THR A 847 -7.54 28.49 -10.54
N TRP A 848 -7.98 27.45 -11.25
CA TRP A 848 -7.22 26.23 -11.47
C TRP A 848 -6.41 26.32 -12.77
N LEU A 849 -5.12 25.99 -12.67
CA LEU A 849 -4.12 26.04 -13.77
C LEU A 849 -3.98 24.70 -14.49
N ALA A 850 -5.11 24.00 -14.67
CA ALA A 850 -5.21 22.77 -15.43
C ALA A 850 -6.52 22.72 -16.22
N ARG A 851 -6.56 21.86 -17.24
CA ARG A 851 -7.82 21.58 -17.95
C ARG A 851 -8.72 20.72 -17.07
N ARG A 852 -10.02 20.76 -17.32
CA ARG A 852 -11.02 20.11 -16.45
C ARG A 852 -10.83 18.59 -16.39
N GLU A 853 -10.41 17.97 -17.48
CA GLU A 853 -10.06 16.55 -17.55
C GLU A 853 -8.86 16.16 -16.67
N ASP A 854 -8.01 17.14 -16.34
CA ASP A 854 -6.79 16.99 -15.56
C ASP A 854 -6.97 17.42 -14.09
N TYR A 855 -8.22 17.68 -13.66
CA TYR A 855 -8.52 18.06 -12.28
C TYR A 855 -8.29 16.92 -11.30
N GLU A 856 -7.45 17.20 -10.30
CA GLU A 856 -7.11 16.29 -9.23
C GLU A 856 -7.64 16.84 -7.89
N CYS A 857 -8.34 15.99 -7.15
CA CYS A 857 -8.83 16.26 -5.80
C CYS A 857 -9.45 17.64 -5.53
N ILE A 858 -10.28 18.11 -6.46
CA ILE A 858 -11.13 19.28 -6.25
C ILE A 858 -12.60 18.87 -6.24
N ASP A 859 -13.40 19.56 -5.42
CA ASP A 859 -14.86 19.51 -5.42
C ASP A 859 -15.36 20.84 -6.00
N PRO A 860 -15.43 20.97 -7.35
CA PRO A 860 -15.78 22.22 -7.98
C PRO A 860 -17.23 22.60 -7.66
N GLY A 861 -17.48 23.91 -7.50
CA GLY A 861 -18.83 24.43 -7.43
C GLY A 861 -19.51 24.47 -8.80
N LYS A 862 -20.54 25.32 -8.90
CA LYS A 862 -21.36 25.48 -10.10
C LYS A 862 -20.54 25.93 -11.30
N ASP A 863 -19.63 26.88 -11.12
CA ASP A 863 -18.54 27.13 -12.07
C ASP A 863 -17.35 26.28 -11.63
N ALA A 864 -16.88 25.41 -12.53
CA ALA A 864 -15.79 24.50 -12.21
C ALA A 864 -14.42 25.18 -12.20
N ASN A 865 -14.30 26.38 -12.79
CA ASN A 865 -13.08 27.15 -12.74
C ASN A 865 -13.40 28.65 -12.61
N PRO A 866 -13.89 29.09 -11.45
CA PRO A 866 -14.35 30.47 -11.29
C PRO A 866 -13.18 31.46 -11.39
N VAL A 867 -13.53 32.68 -11.75
CA VAL A 867 -12.70 33.86 -11.49
C VAL A 867 -13.08 34.40 -10.10
N ASP A 868 -12.10 34.61 -9.23
CA ASP A 868 -12.32 35.11 -7.87
C ASP A 868 -11.48 36.36 -7.58
N ILE A 869 -12.06 37.31 -6.84
CA ILE A 869 -11.47 38.61 -6.55
C ILE A 869 -10.17 38.50 -5.74
N GLY A 870 -10.09 37.62 -4.74
CA GLY A 870 -8.88 37.44 -3.93
C GLY A 870 -7.75 36.84 -4.75
N ILE A 871 -8.09 35.91 -5.66
CA ILE A 871 -7.12 35.33 -6.59
C ILE A 871 -6.59 36.39 -7.55
N GLN A 872 -7.47 37.22 -8.13
CA GLN A 872 -7.03 38.30 -9.03
C GLN A 872 -6.07 39.26 -8.34
N ILE A 873 -6.33 39.58 -7.07
CA ILE A 873 -5.47 40.48 -6.27
C ILE A 873 -4.08 39.87 -6.08
N ASN A 874 -3.98 38.58 -5.74
CA ASN A 874 -2.70 37.90 -5.57
C ASN A 874 -1.91 37.83 -6.89
N VAL A 875 -2.59 37.48 -7.99
CA VAL A 875 -2.02 37.47 -9.34
C VAL A 875 -1.54 38.86 -9.75
N LEU A 876 -2.34 39.91 -9.54
CA LEU A 876 -1.98 41.28 -9.86
C LEU A 876 -0.71 41.72 -9.12
N ARG A 877 -0.61 41.41 -7.83
CA ARG A 877 0.57 41.76 -7.01
C ARG A 877 1.83 41.05 -7.50
N TRP A 878 1.73 39.79 -7.93
CA TRP A 878 2.86 39.09 -8.51
C TRP A 878 3.24 39.66 -9.88
N LEU A 879 2.26 39.91 -10.75
CA LEU A 879 2.50 40.53 -12.06
C LEU A 879 3.09 41.94 -11.94
N TYR A 880 2.73 42.71 -10.91
CA TYR A 880 3.29 44.04 -10.71
C TYR A 880 4.82 43.99 -10.55
N GLU A 881 5.33 42.98 -9.84
CA GLU A 881 6.77 42.78 -9.64
C GLU A 881 7.43 42.07 -10.84
N ALA A 882 6.74 41.09 -11.46
CA ALA A 882 7.34 40.24 -12.49
C ALA A 882 7.12 40.72 -13.94
N ARG A 883 5.96 41.31 -14.25
CA ARG A 883 5.50 41.73 -15.59
C ARG A 883 4.57 42.96 -15.51
N PRO A 884 5.10 44.18 -15.20
CA PRO A 884 4.27 45.37 -14.95
C PRO A 884 3.21 45.69 -16.02
N PRO A 885 3.47 45.55 -17.33
CA PRO A 885 2.44 45.77 -18.35
C PRO A 885 1.24 44.81 -18.24
N ALA A 886 1.47 43.55 -17.88
CA ALA A 886 0.41 42.57 -17.67
C ALA A 886 -0.41 42.89 -16.41
N ALA A 887 0.24 43.40 -15.37
CA ALA A 887 -0.44 43.87 -14.16
C ALA A 887 -1.37 45.06 -14.46
N GLN A 888 -0.92 46.01 -15.29
CA GLN A 888 -1.74 47.15 -15.71
C GLN A 888 -2.96 46.70 -16.53
N ALA A 889 -2.78 45.73 -17.44
CA ALA A 889 -3.89 45.16 -18.20
C ALA A 889 -4.90 44.42 -17.32
N LEU A 890 -4.44 43.65 -16.33
CA LEU A 890 -5.32 42.99 -15.35
C LEU A 890 -6.04 44.02 -14.48
N CYS A 891 -5.37 45.11 -14.08
CA CYS A 891 -6.00 46.18 -13.31
C CYS A 891 -7.17 46.83 -14.07
N GLN A 892 -6.98 47.14 -15.36
CA GLN A 892 -8.03 47.71 -16.19
C GLN A 892 -9.23 46.76 -16.33
N ALA A 893 -8.98 45.46 -16.51
CA ALA A 893 -10.04 44.44 -16.53
C ALA A 893 -10.80 44.36 -15.20
N LEU A 894 -10.08 44.41 -14.07
CA LEU A 894 -10.69 44.41 -12.74
C LEU A 894 -11.54 45.65 -12.47
N GLN A 895 -11.09 46.84 -12.87
CA GLN A 895 -11.84 48.09 -12.70
C GLN A 895 -13.17 48.08 -13.47
N GLN A 896 -13.25 47.37 -14.61
CA GLN A 896 -14.50 47.21 -15.34
C GLN A 896 -15.52 46.31 -14.63
N ARG A 897 -15.07 45.44 -13.72
CA ARG A 897 -15.92 44.49 -12.97
C ARG A 897 -15.83 44.66 -11.45
N GLU A 898 -15.32 45.79 -10.96
CA GLU A 898 -15.06 45.98 -9.52
C GLU A 898 -16.32 45.95 -8.65
N GLY A 899 -17.48 46.29 -9.23
CA GLY A 899 -18.80 46.20 -8.58
C GLY A 899 -19.48 44.82 -8.65
N ASP A 900 -18.85 43.84 -9.31
CA ASP A 900 -19.48 42.57 -9.62
C ASP A 900 -19.40 41.57 -8.46
N ALA A 901 -20.55 41.30 -7.84
CA ALA A 901 -20.65 40.35 -6.74
C ALA A 901 -20.32 38.90 -7.15
N SER A 902 -20.37 38.56 -8.44
CA SER A 902 -20.03 37.20 -8.91
C SER A 902 -18.54 36.87 -8.79
N LEU A 903 -17.67 37.87 -8.61
CA LEU A 903 -16.24 37.68 -8.35
C LEU A 903 -15.95 37.23 -6.90
N TRP A 904 -16.95 37.19 -6.01
CA TRP A 904 -16.77 36.82 -4.61
C TRP A 904 -17.14 35.35 -4.39
N VAL A 905 -16.23 34.43 -4.73
CA VAL A 905 -16.49 32.98 -4.67
C VAL A 905 -15.93 32.40 -3.38
N TYR A 906 -14.63 32.53 -3.14
CA TYR A 906 -13.95 31.93 -1.98
C TYR A 906 -13.94 32.84 -0.74
N TYR A 907 -14.26 34.12 -0.93
CA TYR A 907 -14.21 35.14 0.12
C TYR A 907 -15.57 35.72 0.51
N GLN A 908 -16.68 35.20 -0.04
CA GLN A 908 -18.03 35.75 0.13
C GLN A 908 -18.46 35.94 1.60
N ARG A 909 -18.06 35.02 2.48
CA ARG A 909 -18.33 35.07 3.93
C ARG A 909 -17.08 35.35 4.78
N ALA A 910 -15.94 35.56 4.13
CA ALA A 910 -14.62 35.63 4.75
C ALA A 910 -13.76 36.75 4.13
N PRO A 911 -14.15 38.03 4.26
CA PRO A 911 -13.54 39.12 3.50
C PRO A 911 -12.15 39.55 4.01
N ALA A 912 -11.61 38.90 5.05
CA ALA A 912 -10.43 39.37 5.77
C ALA A 912 -9.20 39.55 4.86
N VAL A 913 -8.89 38.56 4.02
CA VAL A 913 -7.71 38.60 3.14
C VAL A 913 -7.85 39.65 2.04
N VAL A 914 -9.03 39.73 1.41
CA VAL A 914 -9.34 40.75 0.39
C VAL A 914 -9.25 42.14 1.00
N ARG A 915 -9.82 42.31 2.21
CA ARG A 915 -9.77 43.57 2.95
C ARG A 915 -8.33 43.95 3.25
N TRP A 916 -7.52 43.05 3.82
CA TRP A 916 -6.09 43.25 4.12
C TRP A 916 -5.28 43.67 2.89
N SER A 917 -5.53 43.06 1.74
CA SER A 917 -4.72 43.25 0.53
C SER A 917 -4.92 44.59 -0.17
N ARG A 918 -5.89 45.42 0.25
CA ARG A 918 -6.22 46.73 -0.38
C ARG A 918 -5.06 47.73 -0.41
N ASP A 919 -4.26 47.80 0.65
CA ASP A 919 -3.07 48.67 0.67
C ASP A 919 -2.03 48.24 -0.37
N GLY A 920 -1.85 46.92 -0.54
CA GLY A 920 -0.98 46.36 -1.58
C GLY A 920 -1.45 46.71 -2.98
N LEU A 921 -2.76 46.74 -3.23
CA LEU A 921 -3.34 47.16 -4.51
C LEU A 921 -3.12 48.64 -4.81
N GLN A 922 -3.29 49.51 -3.81
CA GLN A 922 -3.01 50.94 -3.94
C GLN A 922 -1.53 51.17 -4.28
N ARG A 923 -0.62 50.48 -3.58
CA ARG A 923 0.83 50.54 -3.86
C ARG A 923 1.20 49.98 -5.25
N ALA A 924 0.46 48.98 -5.73
CA ALA A 924 0.61 48.45 -7.09
C ALA A 924 -0.02 49.35 -8.17
N GLY A 925 -0.56 50.53 -7.81
CA GLY A 925 -1.17 51.47 -8.76
C GLY A 925 -2.55 51.03 -9.27
N CYS A 926 -3.23 50.12 -8.57
CA CYS A 926 -4.53 49.60 -8.94
C CYS A 926 -5.60 49.81 -7.85
N PRO A 927 -6.12 51.04 -7.67
CA PRO A 927 -7.19 51.27 -6.73
C PRO A 927 -8.49 50.64 -7.27
N LEU A 928 -9.05 49.69 -6.51
CA LEU A 928 -10.34 49.05 -6.79
C LEU A 928 -11.40 49.54 -5.79
N SER A 929 -12.56 49.95 -6.30
CA SER A 929 -13.73 50.35 -5.52
C SER A 929 -14.64 49.15 -5.24
N LEU A 930 -14.17 48.24 -4.39
CA LEU A 930 -14.91 47.01 -4.05
C LEU A 930 -16.22 47.31 -3.29
N PRO A 931 -17.28 46.49 -3.45
CA PRO A 931 -18.57 46.74 -2.80
C PRO A 931 -18.47 46.64 -1.27
N GLU A 932 -18.89 47.69 -0.56
CA GLU A 932 -18.89 47.73 0.91
C GLU A 932 -19.70 46.59 1.54
N ALA A 933 -20.74 46.10 0.87
CA ALA A 933 -21.52 44.95 1.34
C ALA A 933 -20.68 43.66 1.42
N SER A 934 -19.78 43.46 0.47
CA SER A 934 -18.91 42.28 0.40
C SER A 934 -17.72 42.35 1.37
N LEU A 935 -17.41 43.53 1.90
CA LEU A 935 -16.33 43.74 2.87
C LEU A 935 -16.78 43.56 4.34
N LYS A 936 -18.07 43.28 4.56
CA LYS A 936 -18.67 43.00 5.87
C LYS A 936 -18.76 41.50 6.13
N THR A 937 -18.85 41.10 7.39
CA THR A 937 -19.05 39.71 7.80
C THR A 937 -20.32 39.54 8.62
N SER A 938 -21.05 38.46 8.37
CA SER A 938 -22.15 37.99 9.21
C SER A 938 -21.72 36.85 10.13
N VAL A 939 -20.47 36.40 10.05
CA VAL A 939 -19.94 35.28 10.83
C VAL A 939 -19.62 35.76 12.26
N PRO A 940 -20.22 35.14 13.29
CA PRO A 940 -19.99 35.55 14.67
C PRO A 940 -18.52 35.59 15.04
N GLY A 941 -18.10 36.66 15.72
CA GLY A 941 -16.74 36.80 16.23
C GLY A 941 -15.72 37.38 15.27
N GLN A 942 -16.02 37.49 13.97
CA GLN A 942 -15.05 37.93 12.96
C GLN A 942 -14.88 39.45 12.87
N GLN A 943 -15.86 40.24 13.33
CA GLN A 943 -15.81 41.71 13.25
C GLN A 943 -14.55 42.29 13.90
N ARG A 944 -14.12 41.74 15.06
CA ARG A 944 -12.92 42.19 15.78
C ARG A 944 -11.64 42.09 14.94
N TRP A 945 -11.55 41.08 14.07
CA TRP A 945 -10.40 40.88 13.19
C TRP A 945 -10.43 41.83 12.01
N LEU A 946 -11.61 42.12 11.48
CA LEU A 946 -11.78 43.14 10.43
C LEU A 946 -11.45 44.54 10.96
N ASP A 947 -11.83 44.86 12.20
CA ASP A 947 -11.47 46.11 12.87
C ASP A 947 -9.95 46.22 13.03
N LEU A 948 -9.27 45.13 13.43
CA LEU A 948 -7.81 45.07 13.51
C LEU A 948 -7.14 45.34 12.16
N ILE A 949 -7.64 44.72 11.08
CA ILE A 949 -7.14 44.92 9.71
C ILE A 949 -7.30 46.38 9.27
N ASP A 950 -8.47 46.99 9.51
CA ASP A 950 -8.70 48.40 9.20
C ASP A 950 -7.73 49.33 9.90
N ARG A 951 -7.41 49.06 11.18
CA ARG A 951 -6.43 49.84 11.92
C ARG A 951 -5.06 49.76 11.30
N ILE A 952 -4.62 48.56 10.90
CA ILE A 952 -3.33 48.40 10.22
C ILE A 952 -3.28 49.20 8.91
N GLN A 953 -4.36 49.17 8.13
CA GLN A 953 -4.41 49.89 6.84
C GLN A 953 -4.39 51.41 6.99
N ARG A 954 -5.09 51.96 7.98
CA ARG A 954 -5.05 53.41 8.27
C ARG A 954 -3.68 53.89 8.73
N LEU A 955 -2.93 53.04 9.43
CA LEU A 955 -1.57 53.37 9.86
C LEU A 955 -0.54 53.30 8.72
N GLY A 956 -0.78 52.48 7.69
CA GLY A 956 0.07 52.45 6.49
C GLY A 956 0.09 53.78 5.72
N THR A 957 -0.94 54.62 5.88
CA THR A 957 -1.10 55.91 5.19
C THR A 957 -0.78 57.13 6.05
N LEU A 958 -0.59 56.97 7.37
CA LEU A 958 -0.33 58.07 8.33
C LEU A 958 1.08 57.97 8.93
N GLN A 959 1.85 59.06 8.94
CA GLN A 959 3.20 59.08 9.55
C GLN A 959 3.18 58.96 11.08
N ARG A 960 2.11 59.40 11.78
CA ARG A 960 1.87 59.21 13.22
C ARG A 960 0.36 59.30 13.53
N PRO A 961 -0.23 58.34 14.26
CA PRO A 961 -1.64 58.38 14.66
C PRO A 961 -1.92 59.40 15.76
N ALA A 962 -3.15 59.93 15.79
CA ALA A 962 -3.56 60.87 16.84
C ALA A 962 -3.62 60.19 18.22
N PRO A 963 -3.44 60.92 19.35
CA PRO A 963 -3.45 60.33 20.69
C PRO A 963 -4.71 59.53 21.03
N ALA A 964 -5.88 59.98 20.56
CA ALA A 964 -7.15 59.28 20.75
C ALA A 964 -7.22 57.95 19.97
N GLU A 965 -6.66 57.92 18.75
CA GLU A 965 -6.56 56.70 17.94
C GLU A 965 -5.59 55.71 18.57
N ARG A 966 -4.47 56.22 19.10
CA ARG A 966 -3.49 55.43 19.85
C ARG A 966 -4.09 54.78 21.10
N ALA A 967 -4.93 55.51 21.84
CA ALA A 967 -5.63 54.93 22.98
C ALA A 967 -6.62 53.82 22.55
N ALA A 968 -7.33 54.01 21.44
CA ALA A 968 -8.25 53.03 20.89
C ALA A 968 -7.53 51.75 20.40
N ASP A 969 -6.37 51.90 19.75
CA ASP A 969 -5.55 50.78 19.28
C ASP A 969 -4.97 49.97 20.45
N VAL A 970 -4.51 50.65 21.51
CA VAL A 970 -4.06 50.00 22.76
C VAL A 970 -5.21 49.21 23.40
N GLN A 971 -6.42 49.78 23.44
CA GLN A 971 -7.60 49.10 23.98
C GLN A 971 -7.98 47.87 23.14
N LEU A 972 -7.93 47.98 21.80
CA LEU A 972 -8.18 46.86 20.89
C LEU A 972 -7.15 45.73 21.09
N LEU A 973 -5.85 46.06 21.11
CA LEU A 973 -4.77 45.10 21.33
C LEU A 973 -4.90 44.40 22.69
N ALA A 974 -5.21 45.15 23.75
CA ALA A 974 -5.42 44.60 25.10
C ALA A 974 -6.64 43.68 25.15
N GLY A 975 -7.75 44.06 24.51
CA GLY A 975 -8.96 43.24 24.43
C GLY A 975 -8.74 41.93 23.70
N LEU A 976 -7.96 41.93 22.60
CA LEU A 976 -7.62 40.71 21.85
C LEU A 976 -6.64 39.81 22.59
N ALA A 977 -5.72 40.38 23.38
CA ALA A 977 -4.73 39.66 24.18
C ALA A 977 -5.28 39.11 25.51
N ALA A 978 -6.49 39.51 25.92
CA ALA A 978 -7.11 39.12 27.18
C ALA A 978 -7.15 37.59 27.37
N ASP A 979 -6.93 37.17 28.62
CA ASP A 979 -6.90 35.76 29.05
C ASP A 979 -5.98 34.87 28.18
N GLY A 980 -4.82 35.42 27.82
CA GLY A 980 -3.82 34.76 26.99
C GLY A 980 -4.35 34.50 25.58
N PHE A 981 -5.00 35.50 24.97
CA PHE A 981 -5.62 35.40 23.66
C PHE A 981 -6.75 34.35 23.58
N ALA A 982 -7.61 34.27 24.60
CA ALA A 982 -8.72 33.31 24.62
C ALA A 982 -9.64 33.40 23.40
N ALA A 983 -9.82 34.61 22.85
CA ALA A 983 -10.59 34.85 21.64
C ALA A 983 -10.04 34.09 20.42
N LEU A 984 -8.72 33.95 20.27
CA LEU A 984 -8.11 33.18 19.17
C LEU A 984 -8.43 31.68 19.26
N ARG A 985 -8.48 31.13 20.49
CA ARG A 985 -8.79 29.70 20.68
C ARG A 985 -10.26 29.37 20.42
N GLN A 986 -11.16 30.33 20.62
CA GLN A 986 -12.61 30.13 20.48
C GLN A 986 -13.14 30.54 19.11
N GLN A 987 -12.60 31.63 18.54
CA GLN A 987 -13.07 32.27 17.31
C GLN A 987 -11.86 32.83 16.52
N PRO A 988 -10.97 31.95 16.00
CA PRO A 988 -9.84 32.35 15.17
C PRO A 988 -10.26 33.09 13.90
N LEU A 989 -9.29 33.65 13.18
CA LEU A 989 -9.54 34.37 11.93
C LEU A 989 -10.05 33.41 10.86
N LEU A 990 -11.27 33.63 10.36
CA LEU A 990 -11.80 33.02 9.14
C LEU A 990 -11.26 33.79 7.93
N PHE A 991 -10.46 33.14 7.09
CA PHE A 991 -9.71 33.85 6.05
C PHE A 991 -10.14 33.50 4.62
N TYR A 992 -10.77 32.34 4.39
CA TYR A 992 -11.58 32.02 3.21
C TYR A 992 -12.47 30.79 3.45
N HIS A 993 -13.31 30.44 2.48
CA HIS A 993 -14.06 29.20 2.41
C HIS A 993 -13.97 28.62 0.99
N ASN A 994 -14.25 27.33 0.81
CA ASN A 994 -14.39 26.79 -0.54
C ASN A 994 -15.70 27.28 -1.19
N ASP A 995 -15.88 27.00 -2.49
CA ASP A 995 -17.09 27.44 -3.21
C ASP A 995 -18.36 26.96 -2.49
N LEU A 996 -19.26 27.88 -2.12
CA LEU A 996 -20.47 27.57 -1.35
C LEU A 996 -21.49 26.74 -2.15
N THR A 997 -21.27 26.55 -3.45
CA THR A 997 -22.07 25.69 -4.31
C THR A 997 -21.47 24.30 -4.52
N ALA A 998 -20.28 24.02 -3.96
CA ALA A 998 -19.65 22.70 -3.96
C ALA A 998 -20.42 21.68 -3.10
N THR A 999 -20.16 20.38 -3.31
CA THR A 999 -20.88 19.30 -2.61
C THR A 999 -20.48 19.16 -1.13
N VAL A 1000 -19.27 19.59 -0.79
CA VAL A 1000 -18.72 19.64 0.56
C VAL A 1000 -18.45 21.10 0.93
N SER A 1001 -18.88 21.54 2.10
CA SER A 1001 -18.60 22.89 2.60
C SER A 1001 -17.37 22.89 3.51
N ARG A 1002 -16.44 23.83 3.30
CA ARG A 1002 -15.25 24.00 4.13
C ARG A 1002 -15.00 25.48 4.40
N TYR A 1003 -14.76 25.80 5.68
CA TYR A 1003 -14.42 27.12 6.18
C TYR A 1003 -13.05 27.04 6.85
N TYR A 1004 -12.11 27.92 6.50
CA TYR A 1004 -10.71 27.81 6.89
C TYR A 1004 -10.32 28.90 7.88
N TRP A 1005 -9.69 28.48 8.98
CA TRP A 1005 -9.40 29.28 10.15
C TRP A 1005 -7.93 29.21 10.51
N SER A 1006 -7.35 30.33 10.97
CA SER A 1006 -5.97 30.34 11.44
C SER A 1006 -5.81 31.18 12.70
N GLN A 1007 -5.23 30.57 13.73
CA GLN A 1007 -4.79 31.27 14.94
C GLN A 1007 -3.50 32.07 14.67
N GLU A 1008 -2.61 31.51 13.86
CA GLU A 1008 -1.31 32.04 13.53
C GLU A 1008 -1.42 33.35 12.73
N MET A 1009 -2.33 33.41 11.76
CA MET A 1009 -2.62 34.66 11.04
C MET A 1009 -3.17 35.75 11.97
N ALA A 1010 -3.99 35.39 12.96
CA ALA A 1010 -4.50 36.35 13.94
C ALA A 1010 -3.39 36.84 14.90
N TYR A 1011 -2.48 35.97 15.34
CA TYR A 1011 -1.27 36.40 16.08
C TYR A 1011 -0.39 37.32 15.21
N ALA A 1012 -0.21 36.98 13.94
CA ALA A 1012 0.56 37.77 12.99
C ALA A 1012 -0.03 39.17 12.79
N LEU A 1013 -1.35 39.30 12.60
CA LEU A 1013 -2.03 40.60 12.48
C LEU A 1013 -1.93 41.42 13.77
N TRP A 1014 -2.04 40.77 14.93
CA TRP A 1014 -1.91 41.47 16.21
C TRP A 1014 -0.49 42.02 16.41
N LEU A 1015 0.54 41.22 16.12
CA LEU A 1015 1.93 41.64 16.16
C LEU A 1015 2.21 42.75 15.15
N ARG A 1016 1.62 42.64 13.95
CA ARG A 1016 1.71 43.63 12.88
C ARG A 1016 1.25 45.00 13.37
N LEU A 1017 0.05 45.09 13.94
CA LEU A 1017 -0.46 46.35 14.50
C LEU A 1017 0.41 46.85 15.66
N TYR A 1018 0.78 45.98 16.61
CA TYR A 1018 1.60 46.36 17.75
C TYR A 1018 2.92 47.01 17.33
N TYR A 1019 3.68 46.38 16.43
CA TYR A 1019 4.99 46.90 16.03
C TYR A 1019 4.92 48.10 15.09
N GLN A 1020 3.88 48.21 14.25
CA GLN A 1020 3.65 49.41 13.45
C GLN A 1020 3.23 50.62 14.30
N HIS A 1021 2.75 50.41 15.52
CA HIS A 1021 2.17 51.46 16.37
C HIS A 1021 2.98 51.80 17.63
N LEU A 1022 3.49 50.80 18.36
CA LEU A 1022 4.12 50.92 19.69
C LEU A 1022 5.61 50.53 19.71
N GLY A 1023 6.07 49.77 18.72
CA GLY A 1023 7.41 49.19 18.67
C GLY A 1023 8.57 50.17 18.41
N GLN A 1024 8.30 51.44 18.07
CA GLN A 1024 9.32 52.45 17.81
C GLN A 1024 9.74 53.28 19.05
N SER A 1025 9.24 52.94 20.25
CA SER A 1025 9.48 53.72 21.48
C SER A 1025 10.42 53.05 22.51
N GLN A 1026 11.42 52.27 22.06
CA GLN A 1026 12.56 51.89 22.90
C GLN A 1026 13.87 51.95 22.09
N GLY A 1027 14.26 53.17 21.72
CA GLY A 1027 15.66 53.48 21.53
C GLY A 1027 16.11 54.25 22.77
N ASP A 1028 16.90 53.64 23.64
CA ASP A 1028 17.74 54.34 24.60
C ASP A 1028 18.99 53.50 24.94
N ALA A 1029 20.12 54.06 24.51
CA ALA A 1029 21.51 53.95 24.98
C ALA A 1029 22.19 52.57 25.20
N PRO A 1030 23.43 52.37 24.69
CA PRO A 1030 24.30 51.31 25.19
C PRO A 1030 24.68 51.61 26.66
N PRO A 1031 24.82 50.59 27.53
CA PRO A 1031 25.36 50.83 28.85
C PRO A 1031 26.82 51.29 28.70
N SER A 1032 27.05 52.52 29.10
CA SER A 1032 28.36 53.11 29.31
C SER A 1032 29.18 52.27 30.29
N GLY A 1033 30.49 52.25 30.06
CA GLY A 1033 31.44 51.32 30.67
C GLY A 1033 31.42 51.30 32.19
N GLN A 1034 31.47 50.09 32.74
CA GLN A 1034 32.07 49.85 34.04
C GLN A 1034 33.55 49.56 33.82
N GLN A 1035 34.36 50.54 34.17
CA GLN A 1035 35.78 50.38 34.44
C GLN A 1035 35.94 49.36 35.58
N ASP A 1036 36.78 48.38 35.32
CA ASP A 1036 37.33 47.44 36.30
C ASP A 1036 38.65 48.06 36.81
N PRO A 1037 38.76 48.55 38.06
CA PRO A 1037 40.06 48.80 38.66
C PRO A 1037 40.48 47.53 39.39
N GLY A 1038 41.47 46.86 38.81
CA GLY A 1038 42.10 45.67 39.37
C GLY A 1038 42.45 45.84 40.85
N GLY A 1039 41.99 44.88 41.66
CA GLY A 1039 42.49 44.61 42.99
C GLY A 1039 43.66 43.63 42.93
N ARG A 1040 44.83 44.09 43.37
CA ARG A 1040 46.00 43.27 43.68
C ARG A 1040 45.72 42.32 44.86
N HIS A 1041 46.31 41.13 44.76
CA HIS A 1041 46.84 40.23 45.81
C HIS A 1041 46.06 40.01 47.12
N GLY A 1042 45.78 38.72 47.38
CA GLY A 1042 45.38 38.17 48.67
C GLY A 1042 44.89 36.75 48.52
#